data_AF-A0A8T7L1Y9-F1
#
_entry.id   AF-A0A8T7L1Y9-F1
#
_cell.length_a   1.000
_cell.length_b   1.000
_cell.length_c   1.000
_cell.angle_alpha   90.00
_cell.angle_beta   90.00
_cell.angle_gamma   90.00
#
_symmetry.space_group_name_H-M   'P 1'
#
loop_
_entity.id
_entity.type
_entity.pdbx_description
1 polymer ?
#
loop_
_entity_poly.entity_id
_entity_poly.type
_entity_poly.pdbx_seq_one_letter_code
_entity_poly.pdbx_strand_id
1 'polypeptide(L)'
;MRRITLFIIAGLLTALLAVGVPAGAQDEPGFVQWDWAKFSEGFWRQDLPDPLALTPPPVYAGDLPALPVNLDGVLFADKLTAEQRVMLSENGFVVVPAGLDWFDQAYMWDDSWKSEEGTGWFVTTDSFLHTLHFIFDNLLADLERALLYDRVLSATRATLDVARQQAAATTGTPLEAAALNAANYLAVAEHLLSGEASADPALQAIIAQAEAGEGMANVPFLGDYVEDFSHYRVRGHYAGDETLERYFRGMMWLSRITFLANDQTATQTALLVLRALREADGAYGQWQDANDVINFLIGSADDLGPVEYGALADAVFGVGMPLNALADGAKLADFMTQVKELPGPRIIGLLLPPTTAVEDIGETSRGFRLMGQRFTIDANILQQLMAPYVPGRTLPKVLDVAAAMGSDVALALANGMGAGEFPEYAEHMQTLRAEVGSMTQDEWLQTVYSAWLWMLDPLWERDPASYPPLMNSDAWLLKNLHTGLGSYTQLKHDTVLYAKPPGGLGGGGELFSYGYVEPNPLVFARIAVVATLTYEGLKARGLTDFEVTFPEYREDGNFDESVTMNLQLSLSQLETLAQFSAMMAEMANKQLAGEPLTEDDYMALQGIGALLSGIRVTLQDPTNPEPVALVTDIASAPMEGLTLQEGVGGVDYIYVVVSHPDGLQVARGGVFSYYEFEGDMNRRLTDQEWREMVKAGSLPPRPPWVGEFISLP
;
A
#
# COMPACT_ATOMS: atom_id res chain seq x y z
N MET A 1 13.59 -48.65 13.94
CA MET A 1 13.49 -47.77 12.76
C MET A 1 12.78 -46.44 13.06
N ARG A 2 11.49 -46.39 13.44
CA ARG A 2 10.71 -45.14 13.71
C ARG A 2 11.25 -44.11 14.74
N ARG A 3 12.47 -44.27 15.29
CA ARG A 3 13.15 -43.26 16.14
C ARG A 3 14.40 -42.64 15.51
N ILE A 4 14.82 -43.09 14.32
CA ILE A 4 15.94 -42.50 13.58
C ILE A 4 15.45 -41.40 12.63
N THR A 5 14.24 -41.56 12.05
CA THR A 5 13.63 -40.61 11.13
C THR A 5 13.45 -39.21 11.73
N LEU A 6 12.99 -39.09 12.98
CA LEU A 6 12.80 -37.78 13.64
C LEU A 6 14.12 -37.01 13.83
N PHE A 7 15.24 -37.69 14.07
CA PHE A 7 16.54 -37.03 14.23
C PHE A 7 17.13 -36.52 12.91
N ILE A 8 16.73 -37.09 11.77
CA ILE A 8 17.12 -36.62 10.44
C ILE A 8 16.27 -35.39 10.05
N ILE A 9 14.96 -35.41 10.32
CA ILE A 9 14.07 -34.27 10.05
C ILE A 9 14.43 -33.06 10.93
N ALA A 10 14.67 -33.26 12.23
CA ALA A 10 15.12 -32.19 13.12
C ALA A 10 16.46 -31.60 12.68
N GLY A 11 17.39 -32.41 12.18
CA GLY A 11 18.68 -31.95 11.66
C GLY A 11 18.62 -31.22 10.32
N LEU A 12 17.50 -31.29 9.59
CA LEU A 12 17.29 -30.56 8.34
C LEU A 12 16.63 -29.19 8.57
N LEU A 13 15.65 -29.07 9.47
CA LEU A 13 15.04 -27.76 9.78
C LEU A 13 16.05 -26.77 10.37
N THR A 14 17.02 -27.24 11.19
CA THR A 14 18.07 -26.37 11.74
C THR A 14 19.10 -25.91 10.69
N ALA A 15 19.03 -26.40 9.44
CA ALA A 15 19.87 -25.94 8.34
C ALA A 15 19.19 -24.87 7.46
N LEU A 16 17.85 -24.85 7.41
CA LEU A 16 17.07 -23.85 6.68
C LEU A 16 17.03 -22.50 7.41
N LEU A 17 16.83 -22.51 8.74
CA LEU A 17 16.89 -21.31 9.60
C LEU A 17 18.34 -20.84 9.91
N ALA A 18 19.30 -21.20 9.05
CA ALA A 18 20.73 -20.90 9.23
C ALA A 18 21.39 -20.32 7.97
N VAL A 19 20.60 -19.82 7.01
CA VAL A 19 21.11 -18.94 5.94
C VAL A 19 21.37 -17.57 6.55
N GLY A 20 22.58 -17.37 7.07
CA GLY A 20 22.99 -16.06 7.59
C GLY A 20 23.02 -15.01 6.48
N VAL A 21 22.53 -13.80 6.78
CA VAL A 21 22.71 -12.61 5.95
C VAL A 21 24.17 -12.51 5.49
N PRO A 22 24.45 -12.27 4.19
CA PRO A 22 25.81 -12.20 3.69
C PRO A 22 26.67 -11.22 4.51
N ALA A 23 27.83 -11.69 4.97
CA ALA A 23 28.77 -10.91 5.76
C ALA A 23 29.44 -9.81 4.89
N GLY A 24 28.68 -8.76 4.65
CA GLY A 24 28.94 -7.65 3.73
C GLY A 24 27.87 -6.54 3.84
N ALA A 25 26.65 -6.87 4.29
CA ALA A 25 25.65 -5.88 4.69
C ALA A 25 25.99 -5.26 6.07
N GLN A 26 27.04 -4.44 6.10
CA GLN A 26 27.29 -3.47 7.18
C GLN A 26 27.38 -2.09 6.55
N ASP A 27 26.22 -1.41 6.51
CA ASP A 27 26.00 0.05 6.41
C ASP A 27 24.58 0.39 5.94
N GLU A 28 23.65 -0.57 5.85
CA GLU A 28 22.21 -0.24 5.77
C GLU A 28 21.76 0.52 7.03
N PRO A 29 21.09 1.69 6.90
CA PRO A 29 20.43 2.36 8.01
C PRO A 29 19.16 1.59 8.38
N GLY A 30 19.33 0.65 9.31
CA GLY A 30 18.26 -0.20 9.84
C GLY A 30 17.09 0.59 10.45
N PHE A 31 16.00 -0.12 10.74
CA PHE A 31 14.75 0.48 11.23
C PHE A 31 14.98 1.46 12.39
N VAL A 32 14.27 2.60 12.31
CA VAL A 32 14.43 3.74 13.20
C VAL A 32 14.23 3.35 14.66
N GLN A 33 15.14 3.79 15.53
CA GLN A 33 14.96 3.63 16.97
C GLN A 33 13.75 4.47 17.44
N TRP A 34 12.72 3.80 17.96
CA TRP A 34 11.55 4.45 18.56
C TRP A 34 11.93 5.32 19.76
N ASP A 35 11.48 6.58 19.75
CA ASP A 35 11.60 7.54 20.85
C ASP A 35 10.46 8.56 20.80
N TRP A 36 9.28 8.16 21.29
CA TRP A 36 8.09 9.04 21.35
C TRP A 36 8.34 10.31 22.17
N ALA A 37 9.12 10.23 23.25
CA ALA A 37 9.37 11.35 24.14
C ALA A 37 10.21 12.45 23.45
N LYS A 38 11.12 12.08 22.56
CA LYS A 38 11.85 12.99 21.67
C LYS A 38 10.99 13.47 20.51
N PHE A 39 10.20 12.59 19.88
CA PHE A 39 9.38 12.97 18.72
C PHE A 39 8.25 13.95 19.06
N SER A 40 7.65 13.80 20.25
CA SER A 40 6.64 14.72 20.77
C SER A 40 7.19 16.00 21.40
N GLU A 41 8.52 16.23 21.38
CA GLU A 41 9.14 17.46 21.91
C GLU A 41 8.75 18.68 21.05
N GLY A 42 7.76 19.46 21.52
CA GLY A 42 7.21 20.61 20.80
C GLY A 42 5.73 20.48 20.40
N PHE A 43 5.13 19.30 20.52
CA PHE A 43 3.67 19.11 20.38
C PHE A 43 2.91 20.04 21.33
N TRP A 44 1.79 20.62 20.89
CA TRP A 44 1.05 21.56 21.73
C TRP A 44 0.43 20.91 22.97
N ARG A 45 0.16 19.59 22.92
CA ARG A 45 -0.25 18.75 24.04
C ARG A 45 0.91 17.82 24.42
N GLN A 46 1.51 18.07 25.58
CA GLN A 46 2.76 17.44 26.06
C GLN A 46 2.53 16.25 27.02
N ASP A 47 1.29 15.97 27.42
CA ASP A 47 0.92 14.91 28.37
C ASP A 47 0.51 13.59 27.70
N LEU A 48 0.70 13.46 26.38
CA LEU A 48 0.27 12.30 25.61
C LEU A 48 1.11 11.04 25.94
N PRO A 49 0.47 9.91 26.29
CA PRO A 49 1.18 8.65 26.53
C PRO A 49 1.83 8.14 25.24
N ASP A 50 2.89 7.35 25.39
CA ASP A 50 3.51 6.65 24.25
C ASP A 50 2.49 5.72 23.59
N PRO A 51 2.10 5.93 22.31
CA PRO A 51 1.09 5.13 21.64
C PRO A 51 1.54 3.66 21.45
N LEU A 52 2.85 3.39 21.38
CA LEU A 52 3.39 2.03 21.31
C LEU A 52 3.27 1.29 22.66
N ALA A 53 3.13 2.03 23.76
CA ALA A 53 2.91 1.49 25.10
C ALA A 53 1.42 1.43 25.52
N LEU A 54 0.49 1.86 24.65
CA LEU A 54 -0.93 1.94 24.99
C LEU A 54 -1.56 0.54 25.08
N THR A 55 -2.21 0.26 26.21
CA THR A 55 -2.98 -0.97 26.43
C THR A 55 -4.43 -0.65 26.80
N PRO A 56 -5.43 -1.17 26.06
CA PRO A 56 -6.85 -1.07 26.43
C PRO A 56 -7.13 -1.58 27.85
N PRO A 57 -8.14 -1.05 28.56
CA PRO A 57 -8.52 -1.56 29.87
C PRO A 57 -8.99 -3.02 29.76
N PRO A 58 -8.63 -3.90 30.72
CA PRO A 58 -8.91 -5.34 30.65
C PRO A 58 -10.39 -5.70 30.86
N VAL A 59 -11.24 -4.72 31.21
CA VAL A 59 -12.68 -4.83 31.36
C VAL A 59 -13.28 -3.52 30.83
N TYR A 60 -14.30 -3.61 29.97
CA TYR A 60 -15.06 -2.43 29.56
C TYR A 60 -15.84 -1.86 30.76
N ALA A 61 -15.59 -0.59 31.07
CA ALA A 61 -16.24 0.16 32.14
C ALA A 61 -16.87 1.48 31.65
N GLY A 62 -16.87 1.71 30.33
CA GLY A 62 -17.61 2.79 29.68
C GLY A 62 -19.14 2.63 29.75
N ASP A 63 -19.83 3.60 29.16
CA ASP A 63 -21.23 3.91 29.41
C ASP A 63 -22.18 3.75 28.20
N LEU A 64 -21.69 3.18 27.08
CA LEU A 64 -22.51 2.93 25.88
C LEU A 64 -23.70 1.99 26.14
N PRO A 65 -24.84 2.18 25.44
CA PRO A 65 -26.06 1.42 25.69
C PRO A 65 -25.97 -0.06 25.30
N ALA A 66 -26.67 -0.91 26.06
CA ALA A 66 -26.89 -2.30 25.67
C ALA A 66 -27.91 -2.42 24.52
N LEU A 67 -27.72 -3.43 23.66
CA LEU A 67 -28.60 -3.70 22.53
C LEU A 67 -29.79 -4.64 22.89
N PRO A 68 -30.97 -4.46 22.27
CA PRO A 68 -31.34 -3.34 21.40
C PRO A 68 -31.57 -2.06 22.22
N VAL A 69 -31.16 -0.92 21.66
CA VAL A 69 -31.29 0.39 22.30
C VAL A 69 -32.74 0.84 22.25
N ASN A 70 -33.34 1.16 23.41
CA ASN A 70 -34.61 1.89 23.39
C ASN A 70 -34.34 3.36 23.01
N LEU A 71 -34.94 3.79 21.89
CA LEU A 71 -34.79 5.16 21.39
C LEU A 71 -35.72 6.17 22.08
N ASP A 72 -36.62 5.74 22.97
CA ASP A 72 -37.44 6.63 23.80
C ASP A 72 -36.55 7.56 24.67
N GLY A 73 -36.46 8.83 24.28
CA GLY A 73 -35.67 9.82 25.01
C GLY A 73 -34.19 9.88 24.62
N VAL A 74 -33.76 9.15 23.59
CA VAL A 74 -32.44 9.37 22.96
C VAL A 74 -32.48 10.70 22.20
N LEU A 75 -31.61 11.63 22.56
CA LEU A 75 -31.53 12.95 21.91
C LEU A 75 -31.17 12.79 20.42
N PHE A 76 -31.79 13.60 19.57
CA PHE A 76 -31.57 13.66 18.12
C PHE A 76 -31.96 12.40 17.31
N ALA A 77 -32.46 11.34 17.93
CA ALA A 77 -32.97 10.16 17.23
C ALA A 77 -34.23 10.45 16.38
N ASP A 78 -34.89 11.58 16.59
CA ASP A 78 -36.01 12.11 15.80
C ASP A 78 -35.58 12.65 14.43
N LYS A 79 -34.31 13.07 14.26
CA LYS A 79 -33.74 13.56 12.99
C LYS A 79 -33.63 12.49 11.89
N LEU A 80 -33.72 11.20 12.24
CA LEU A 80 -33.63 10.06 11.32
C LEU A 80 -34.99 9.59 10.78
N THR A 81 -35.00 8.73 9.75
CA THR A 81 -36.24 8.09 9.26
C THR A 81 -36.72 6.95 10.19
N ALA A 82 -37.88 6.35 9.90
CA ALA A 82 -38.38 5.24 10.70
C ALA A 82 -37.53 3.97 10.49
N GLU A 83 -37.08 3.76 9.26
CA GLU A 83 -36.26 2.64 8.79
C GLU A 83 -34.85 2.72 9.40
N GLN A 84 -34.24 3.92 9.34
CA GLN A 84 -32.97 4.21 10.01
C GLN A 84 -33.03 4.00 11.53
N ARG A 85 -34.16 4.34 12.17
CA ARG A 85 -34.37 4.10 13.60
C ARG A 85 -34.51 2.62 13.96
N VAL A 86 -34.97 1.75 13.05
CA VAL A 86 -34.99 0.29 13.29
C VAL A 86 -33.54 -0.21 13.39
N MET A 87 -32.71 0.08 12.39
CA MET A 87 -31.29 -0.29 12.41
C MET A 87 -30.54 0.33 13.61
N LEU A 88 -30.77 1.61 13.92
CA LEU A 88 -30.17 2.28 15.09
C LEU A 88 -30.58 1.63 16.42
N SER A 89 -31.82 1.15 16.54
CA SER A 89 -32.30 0.44 17.72
C SER A 89 -31.70 -0.97 17.83
N GLU A 90 -31.62 -1.71 16.72
CA GLU A 90 -31.14 -3.09 16.70
C GLU A 90 -29.61 -3.17 16.86
N ASN A 91 -28.85 -2.34 16.13
CA ASN A 91 -27.39 -2.36 16.06
C ASN A 91 -26.71 -1.36 17.01
N GLY A 92 -27.43 -0.34 17.51
CA GLY A 92 -26.84 0.82 18.20
C GLY A 92 -26.23 1.88 17.27
N PHE A 93 -26.15 1.58 15.97
CA PHE A 93 -25.70 2.49 14.92
C PHE A 93 -26.47 2.22 13.60
N VAL A 94 -26.42 3.18 12.68
CA VAL A 94 -26.88 3.00 11.29
C VAL A 94 -25.99 3.79 10.35
N VAL A 95 -25.65 3.21 9.20
CA VAL A 95 -24.98 3.91 8.11
C VAL A 95 -26.03 4.35 7.08
N VAL A 96 -25.93 5.58 6.62
CA VAL A 96 -26.87 6.23 5.70
C VAL A 96 -26.10 6.73 4.49
N PRO A 97 -26.43 6.26 3.26
CA PRO A 97 -25.79 6.75 2.04
C PRO A 97 -25.90 8.27 1.91
N ALA A 98 -24.75 8.93 1.80
CA ALA A 98 -24.65 10.39 1.73
C ALA A 98 -23.86 10.86 0.50
N GLY A 99 -22.86 10.09 0.05
CA GLY A 99 -22.09 10.40 -1.16
C GLY A 99 -21.33 11.73 -1.07
N LEU A 100 -20.84 12.10 0.12
CA LEU A 100 -20.04 13.29 0.35
C LEU A 100 -18.69 13.19 -0.37
N ASP A 101 -18.15 14.30 -0.88
CA ASP A 101 -16.86 14.32 -1.57
C ASP A 101 -15.68 14.10 -0.60
N TRP A 102 -15.80 14.54 0.67
CA TRP A 102 -14.71 14.54 1.65
C TRP A 102 -15.15 14.15 3.07
N PHE A 103 -14.23 13.56 3.85
CA PHE A 103 -14.51 13.19 5.25
C PHE A 103 -14.79 14.38 6.17
N ASP A 104 -14.15 15.54 5.96
CA ASP A 104 -14.38 16.71 6.80
C ASP A 104 -15.83 17.21 6.71
N GLN A 105 -16.48 17.08 5.55
CA GLN A 105 -17.91 17.40 5.37
C GLN A 105 -18.81 16.65 6.37
N ALA A 106 -18.48 15.40 6.74
CA ALA A 106 -19.26 14.64 7.71
C ALA A 106 -19.26 15.29 9.11
N TYR A 107 -18.21 16.05 9.41
CA TYR A 107 -17.93 16.75 10.67
C TYR A 107 -18.09 18.28 10.56
N MET A 108 -18.78 18.77 9.52
CA MET A 108 -19.17 20.17 9.35
C MET A 108 -20.65 20.38 9.71
N TRP A 109 -21.00 21.59 10.15
CA TRP A 109 -22.40 21.94 10.43
C TRP A 109 -23.21 22.09 9.14
N ASP A 110 -24.44 21.61 9.16
CA ASP A 110 -25.42 21.76 8.09
C ASP A 110 -26.82 21.98 8.68
N ASP A 111 -27.87 22.11 7.86
CA ASP A 111 -29.23 22.38 8.35
C ASP A 111 -29.89 21.23 9.14
N SER A 112 -29.30 20.03 9.14
CA SER A 112 -29.72 18.89 9.95
C SER A 112 -28.89 18.69 11.23
N TRP A 113 -27.61 19.07 11.23
CA TRP A 113 -26.66 18.77 12.32
C TRP A 113 -25.83 19.99 12.71
N LYS A 114 -26.00 20.48 13.96
CA LYS A 114 -25.44 21.75 14.45
C LYS A 114 -25.00 21.59 15.90
N SER A 115 -23.72 21.86 16.19
CA SER A 115 -23.22 21.77 17.57
C SER A 115 -23.93 22.75 18.53
N GLU A 116 -24.44 23.88 18.01
CA GLU A 116 -25.32 24.82 18.71
C GLU A 116 -26.63 24.19 19.22
N GLU A 117 -27.12 23.11 18.59
CA GLU A 117 -28.27 22.32 19.05
C GLU A 117 -27.88 21.23 20.06
N GLY A 118 -26.58 21.09 20.37
CA GLY A 118 -26.01 20.08 21.27
C GLY A 118 -25.59 18.76 20.58
N THR A 119 -25.67 18.66 19.24
CA THR A 119 -25.40 17.40 18.53
C THR A 119 -23.93 16.97 18.61
N GLY A 120 -23.66 15.73 18.98
CA GLY A 120 -22.30 15.16 19.06
C GLY A 120 -21.69 14.74 17.71
N TRP A 121 -20.35 14.71 17.67
CA TRP A 121 -19.56 14.02 16.64
C TRP A 121 -19.17 12.61 17.09
N PHE A 122 -19.17 11.65 16.17
CA PHE A 122 -18.62 10.31 16.35
C PHE A 122 -17.35 10.18 15.48
N VAL A 123 -16.18 10.27 16.10
CA VAL A 123 -14.90 10.29 15.39
C VAL A 123 -14.52 8.87 14.99
N THR A 124 -14.61 8.57 13.69
CA THR A 124 -14.38 7.22 13.13
C THR A 124 -12.91 6.97 12.87
N THR A 125 -12.51 5.70 12.96
CA THR A 125 -11.21 5.24 12.46
C THR A 125 -11.09 5.45 10.95
N ASP A 126 -12.17 5.27 10.17
CA ASP A 126 -12.24 5.61 8.74
C ASP A 126 -11.69 7.02 8.43
N SER A 127 -12.11 8.04 9.18
CA SER A 127 -11.66 9.42 8.95
C SER A 127 -10.16 9.62 9.19
N PHE A 128 -9.58 8.92 10.17
CA PHE A 128 -8.14 8.97 10.46
C PHE A 128 -7.32 8.05 9.54
N LEU A 129 -7.86 6.93 9.09
CA LEU A 129 -7.22 6.05 8.09
C LEU A 129 -7.17 6.75 6.73
N HIS A 130 -8.25 7.41 6.31
CA HIS A 130 -8.23 8.28 5.13
C HIS A 130 -7.20 9.41 5.27
N THR A 131 -7.13 10.03 6.45
CA THR A 131 -6.15 11.09 6.73
C THR A 131 -4.71 10.57 6.75
N LEU A 132 -4.46 9.32 7.15
CA LEU A 132 -3.14 8.68 7.05
C LEU A 132 -2.77 8.39 5.59
N HIS A 133 -3.68 7.75 4.85
CA HIS A 133 -3.58 7.57 3.40
C HIS A 133 -3.20 8.90 2.75
N PHE A 134 -4.04 9.95 2.82
CA PHE A 134 -3.83 11.30 2.26
C PHE A 134 -2.77 12.14 3.00
N ILE A 135 -1.92 11.53 3.83
CA ILE A 135 -0.65 12.12 4.30
C ILE A 135 0.57 11.30 3.81
N PHE A 136 0.41 10.03 3.45
CA PHE A 136 1.44 9.21 2.81
C PHE A 136 1.55 9.43 1.29
N ASP A 137 0.44 9.84 0.67
CA ASP A 137 0.11 9.85 -0.75
C ASP A 137 1.19 10.65 -1.61
N ASN A 138 1.13 11.95 -1.96
CA ASN A 138 2.28 12.84 -2.32
C ASN A 138 3.32 13.08 -1.22
N LEU A 139 3.33 12.39 -0.08
CA LEU A 139 4.63 12.24 0.58
C LEU A 139 5.52 11.39 -0.35
N LEU A 140 4.99 10.29 -0.88
CA LEU A 140 5.64 9.54 -1.97
C LEU A 140 5.72 10.36 -3.26
N ALA A 141 4.62 10.89 -3.80
CA ALA A 141 4.67 11.63 -5.07
C ALA A 141 5.49 12.94 -5.05
N ASP A 142 5.62 13.68 -3.93
CA ASP A 142 6.60 14.77 -3.83
C ASP A 142 8.03 14.22 -3.81
N LEU A 143 8.31 13.13 -3.09
CA LEU A 143 9.62 12.47 -3.12
C LEU A 143 9.94 11.94 -4.52
N GLU A 144 8.96 11.44 -5.25
CA GLU A 144 9.10 10.99 -6.64
C GLU A 144 9.43 12.16 -7.56
N ARG A 145 8.64 13.24 -7.51
CA ARG A 145 8.81 14.43 -8.34
C ARG A 145 10.08 15.22 -8.00
N ALA A 146 10.44 15.35 -6.72
CA ALA A 146 11.59 16.14 -6.26
C ALA A 146 12.93 15.39 -6.28
N LEU A 147 12.94 14.07 -6.15
CA LEU A 147 14.17 13.29 -5.91
C LEU A 147 14.27 12.00 -6.73
N LEU A 148 13.26 11.12 -6.72
CA LEU A 148 13.41 9.79 -7.34
C LEU A 148 13.43 9.88 -8.87
N TYR A 149 12.65 10.78 -9.49
CA TYR A 149 12.68 11.04 -10.93
C TYR A 149 14.08 11.42 -11.42
N ASP A 150 14.67 12.48 -10.86
CA ASP A 150 15.99 12.96 -11.28
C ASP A 150 17.10 11.93 -10.99
N ARG A 151 17.02 11.20 -9.87
CA ARG A 151 17.96 10.10 -9.55
C ARG A 151 17.87 8.96 -10.57
N VAL A 152 16.66 8.46 -10.84
CA VAL A 152 16.42 7.34 -11.76
C VAL A 152 16.75 7.74 -13.20
N LEU A 153 16.38 8.94 -13.64
CA LEU A 153 16.72 9.46 -14.96
C LEU A 153 18.23 9.65 -15.13
N SER A 154 18.92 10.24 -14.15
CA SER A 154 20.37 10.45 -14.18
C SER A 154 21.14 9.13 -14.17
N ALA A 155 20.76 8.18 -13.31
CA ALA A 155 21.33 6.84 -13.28
C ALA A 155 21.11 6.11 -14.61
N THR A 156 19.90 6.18 -15.18
CA THR A 156 19.57 5.54 -16.46
C THR A 156 20.39 6.13 -17.61
N ARG A 157 20.53 7.46 -17.69
CA ARG A 157 21.32 8.17 -18.71
C ARG A 157 22.80 7.81 -18.65
N ALA A 158 23.42 7.89 -17.48
CA ALA A 158 24.82 7.55 -17.30
C ALA A 158 25.10 6.06 -17.61
N THR A 159 24.20 5.17 -17.18
CA THR A 159 24.23 3.73 -17.50
C THR A 159 24.10 3.48 -19.00
N LEU A 160 23.17 4.16 -19.68
CA LEU A 160 22.94 4.03 -21.12
C LEU A 160 24.16 4.42 -21.95
N ASP A 161 24.86 5.50 -21.60
CA ASP A 161 26.06 5.91 -22.33
C ASP A 161 27.23 4.93 -22.16
N VAL A 162 27.35 4.25 -21.02
CA VAL A 162 28.31 3.14 -20.86
C VAL A 162 27.83 1.87 -21.60
N ALA A 163 26.53 1.57 -21.62
CA ALA A 163 25.98 0.46 -22.41
C ALA A 163 26.22 0.65 -23.93
N ARG A 164 26.03 1.86 -24.45
CA ARG A 164 26.37 2.23 -25.84
C ARG A 164 27.85 2.03 -26.15
N GLN A 165 28.75 2.41 -25.24
CA GLN A 165 30.19 2.17 -25.37
C GLN A 165 30.54 0.66 -25.36
N GLN A 166 29.89 -0.13 -24.52
CA GLN A 166 30.06 -1.58 -24.48
C GLN A 166 29.58 -2.26 -25.77
N ALA A 167 28.44 -1.84 -26.34
CA ALA A 167 27.95 -2.35 -27.62
C ALA A 167 28.94 -2.10 -28.78
N ALA A 168 29.51 -0.89 -28.85
CA ALA A 168 30.55 -0.56 -29.81
C ALA A 168 31.87 -1.33 -29.58
N ALA A 169 32.22 -1.62 -28.32
CA ALA A 169 33.43 -2.38 -27.97
C ALA A 169 33.29 -3.90 -28.18
N THR A 170 32.07 -4.42 -28.29
CA THR A 170 31.76 -5.86 -28.44
C THR A 170 31.34 -6.27 -29.85
N THR A 171 31.28 -5.33 -30.81
CA THR A 171 31.01 -5.61 -32.23
C THR A 171 31.98 -6.67 -32.78
N GLY A 172 31.45 -7.71 -33.44
CA GLY A 172 32.21 -8.86 -33.93
C GLY A 172 32.60 -9.89 -32.86
N THR A 173 32.08 -9.79 -31.63
CA THR A 173 32.33 -10.73 -30.53
C THR A 173 31.06 -11.48 -30.13
N PRO A 174 31.15 -12.60 -29.37
CA PRO A 174 29.97 -13.30 -28.85
C PRO A 174 29.03 -12.46 -27.96
N LEU A 175 29.46 -11.30 -27.49
CA LEU A 175 28.65 -10.39 -26.66
C LEU A 175 27.89 -9.33 -27.45
N GLU A 176 28.10 -9.21 -28.77
CA GLU A 176 27.53 -8.12 -29.59
C GLU A 176 26.00 -7.99 -29.43
N ALA A 177 25.27 -9.11 -29.51
CA ALA A 177 23.82 -9.13 -29.33
C ALA A 177 23.40 -8.71 -27.91
N ALA A 178 24.00 -9.29 -26.87
CA ALA A 178 23.67 -8.98 -25.48
C ALA A 178 24.01 -7.53 -25.10
N ALA A 179 25.07 -6.95 -25.66
CA ALA A 179 25.43 -5.56 -25.43
C ALA A 179 24.50 -4.57 -26.16
N LEU A 180 24.08 -4.90 -27.38
CA LEU A 180 23.03 -4.15 -28.09
C LEU A 180 21.69 -4.23 -27.34
N ASN A 181 21.30 -5.42 -26.86
CA ASN A 181 20.08 -5.60 -26.07
C ASN A 181 20.12 -4.76 -24.78
N ALA A 182 21.27 -4.66 -24.10
CA ALA A 182 21.44 -3.85 -22.89
C ALA A 182 21.28 -2.36 -23.19
N ALA A 183 21.93 -1.87 -24.26
CA ALA A 183 21.78 -0.48 -24.71
C ALA A 183 20.33 -0.17 -25.15
N ASN A 184 19.65 -1.10 -25.81
CA ASN A 184 18.27 -0.95 -26.27
C ASN A 184 17.27 -0.91 -25.11
N TYR A 185 17.41 -1.79 -24.12
CA TYR A 185 16.62 -1.77 -22.89
C TYR A 185 16.72 -0.42 -22.17
N LEU A 186 17.95 0.08 -22.00
CA LEU A 186 18.21 1.36 -21.35
C LEU A 186 17.76 2.56 -22.20
N ALA A 187 17.76 2.45 -23.52
CA ALA A 187 17.28 3.52 -24.42
C ALA A 187 15.75 3.64 -24.45
N VAL A 188 15.01 2.53 -24.25
CA VAL A 188 13.56 2.59 -24.01
C VAL A 188 13.28 3.20 -22.63
N ALA A 189 14.03 2.79 -21.59
CA ALA A 189 13.90 3.35 -20.25
C ALA A 189 14.13 4.88 -20.24
N GLU A 190 15.23 5.33 -20.85
CA GLU A 190 15.59 6.75 -20.91
C GLU A 190 14.56 7.57 -21.68
N HIS A 191 14.06 7.05 -22.80
CA HIS A 191 13.01 7.71 -23.56
C HIS A 191 11.70 7.85 -22.75
N LEU A 192 11.25 6.79 -22.08
CA LEU A 192 10.03 6.83 -21.27
C LEU A 192 10.16 7.78 -20.06
N LEU A 193 11.37 7.91 -19.50
CA LEU A 193 11.66 8.83 -18.40
C LEU A 193 11.83 10.29 -18.86
N SER A 194 12.40 10.58 -20.05
CA SER A 194 12.71 11.95 -20.47
C SER A 194 11.76 12.56 -21.50
N GLY A 195 11.06 11.72 -22.27
CA GLY A 195 10.34 12.13 -23.48
C GLY A 195 11.25 12.49 -24.67
N GLU A 196 12.59 12.39 -24.54
CA GLU A 196 13.51 12.70 -25.65
C GLU A 196 13.49 11.59 -26.70
N ALA A 197 13.12 11.93 -27.94
CA ALA A 197 12.87 10.95 -29.00
C ALA A 197 14.08 10.03 -29.28
N SER A 198 13.89 8.72 -29.05
CA SER A 198 14.96 7.73 -29.20
C SER A 198 15.55 7.72 -30.62
N ALA A 199 16.88 7.82 -30.69
CA ALA A 199 17.64 7.91 -31.94
C ALA A 199 17.67 6.61 -32.76
N ASP A 200 17.18 5.49 -32.23
CA ASP A 200 17.04 4.22 -32.98
C ASP A 200 15.59 4.02 -33.46
N PRO A 201 15.33 4.03 -34.78
CA PRO A 201 14.03 3.71 -35.35
C PRO A 201 13.48 2.32 -34.99
N ALA A 202 14.33 1.36 -34.62
CA ALA A 202 13.89 0.02 -34.23
C ALA A 202 13.13 0.00 -32.89
N LEU A 203 13.37 0.98 -32.01
CA LEU A 203 12.74 1.05 -30.68
C LEU A 203 11.39 1.77 -30.71
N GLN A 204 11.10 2.55 -31.76
CA GLN A 204 9.90 3.38 -31.88
C GLN A 204 8.59 2.57 -31.74
N ALA A 205 8.56 1.31 -32.19
CA ALA A 205 7.38 0.45 -32.09
C ALA A 205 7.11 -0.05 -30.66
N ILE A 206 8.15 -0.37 -29.87
CA ILE A 206 7.98 -0.85 -28.49
C ILE A 206 7.77 0.31 -27.52
N ILE A 207 8.38 1.46 -27.81
CA ILE A 207 8.10 2.76 -27.16
C ILE A 207 6.61 3.09 -27.28
N ALA A 208 6.07 3.14 -28.50
CA ALA A 208 4.67 3.48 -28.74
C ALA A 208 3.68 2.53 -28.04
N GLN A 209 4.05 1.26 -27.85
CA GLN A 209 3.24 0.29 -27.09
C GLN A 209 3.23 0.60 -25.58
N ALA A 210 4.37 0.99 -25.01
CA ALA A 210 4.50 1.40 -23.61
C ALA A 210 3.86 2.78 -23.34
N GLU A 211 3.93 3.71 -24.30
CA GLU A 211 3.23 5.00 -24.23
C GLU A 211 1.71 4.84 -24.25
N ALA A 212 1.20 3.95 -25.13
CA ALA A 212 -0.23 3.66 -25.26
C ALA A 212 -0.81 2.96 -24.01
N GLY A 213 -0.03 2.11 -23.33
CA GLY A 213 -0.47 1.45 -22.11
C GLY A 213 -1.57 0.40 -22.33
N GLU A 214 -1.57 -0.30 -23.46
CA GLU A 214 -2.63 -1.25 -23.83
C GLU A 214 -2.06 -2.55 -24.42
N GLY A 215 -2.72 -3.68 -24.12
CA GLY A 215 -2.49 -4.98 -24.77
C GLY A 215 -1.14 -5.67 -24.46
N MET A 216 -0.89 -6.79 -25.13
CA MET A 216 0.32 -7.61 -24.97
C MET A 216 1.16 -7.62 -26.25
N ALA A 217 2.50 -7.54 -26.13
CA ALA A 217 3.41 -7.59 -27.28
C ALA A 217 4.79 -8.18 -26.92
N ASN A 218 5.47 -8.76 -27.92
CA ASN A 218 6.86 -9.25 -27.77
C ASN A 218 7.85 -8.08 -27.64
N VAL A 219 8.83 -8.19 -26.75
CA VAL A 219 9.95 -7.23 -26.65
C VAL A 219 11.02 -7.64 -27.68
N PRO A 220 11.27 -6.85 -28.76
CA PRO A 220 11.98 -7.36 -29.95
C PRO A 220 13.43 -7.84 -29.76
N PHE A 221 14.07 -7.46 -28.64
CA PHE A 221 15.44 -7.81 -28.29
C PHE A 221 15.54 -8.84 -27.14
N LEU A 222 14.42 -9.38 -26.67
CA LEU A 222 14.36 -10.42 -25.62
C LEU A 222 13.74 -11.74 -26.13
N GLY A 223 13.85 -12.02 -27.43
CA GLY A 223 13.40 -13.28 -28.03
C GLY A 223 11.88 -13.46 -27.97
N ASP A 224 11.44 -14.55 -27.35
CA ASP A 224 10.01 -14.89 -27.21
C ASP A 224 9.36 -14.24 -25.96
N TYR A 225 10.04 -13.33 -25.26
CA TYR A 225 9.49 -12.60 -24.11
C TYR A 225 8.31 -11.70 -24.52
N VAL A 226 7.14 -11.95 -23.92
CA VAL A 226 5.91 -11.16 -24.09
C VAL A 226 5.68 -10.33 -22.83
N GLU A 227 5.44 -9.04 -22.99
CA GLU A 227 5.07 -8.12 -21.92
C GLU A 227 3.60 -7.72 -22.01
N ASP A 228 2.95 -7.50 -20.87
CA ASP A 228 1.62 -6.89 -20.79
C ASP A 228 1.76 -5.38 -20.59
N PHE A 229 1.53 -4.64 -21.67
CA PHE A 229 1.59 -3.19 -21.69
C PHE A 229 0.36 -2.53 -21.05
N SER A 230 -0.72 -3.27 -20.73
CA SER A 230 -1.87 -2.73 -19.97
C SER A 230 -1.46 -2.16 -18.61
N HIS A 231 -0.37 -2.68 -18.03
CA HIS A 231 0.18 -2.18 -16.77
C HIS A 231 0.79 -0.77 -16.88
N TYR A 232 1.21 -0.33 -18.07
CA TYR A 232 1.86 0.95 -18.33
C TYR A 232 0.85 2.10 -18.48
N ARG A 233 -0.46 1.81 -18.49
CA ARG A 233 -1.51 2.82 -18.42
C ARG A 233 -1.45 3.55 -17.07
N VAL A 234 -1.22 4.86 -17.15
CA VAL A 234 -1.07 5.73 -15.98
C VAL A 234 -2.42 5.88 -15.24
N ARG A 235 -2.35 5.88 -13.91
CA ARG A 235 -3.46 5.96 -12.93
C ARG A 235 -2.91 6.43 -11.58
N GLY A 236 -3.75 6.80 -10.60
CA GLY A 236 -3.28 7.51 -9.39
C GLY A 236 -2.73 8.91 -9.71
N HIS A 237 -1.89 9.48 -8.83
CA HIS A 237 -1.25 10.81 -8.98
C HIS A 237 -0.49 10.98 -10.27
N TYR A 238 0.07 9.89 -10.78
CA TYR A 238 0.88 9.92 -11.98
C TYR A 238 0.10 10.46 -13.19
N ALA A 239 -1.23 10.41 -13.19
CA ALA A 239 -2.07 10.89 -14.29
C ALA A 239 -2.31 12.41 -14.22
N GLY A 240 -1.89 13.15 -15.26
CA GLY A 240 -2.13 14.59 -15.40
C GLY A 240 -0.91 15.48 -15.09
N ASP A 241 0.12 14.95 -14.42
CA ASP A 241 1.46 15.57 -14.33
C ASP A 241 2.38 14.89 -15.36
N GLU A 242 2.88 15.66 -16.33
CA GLU A 242 3.69 15.12 -17.45
C GLU A 242 5.00 14.45 -16.99
N THR A 243 5.54 14.83 -15.83
CA THR A 243 6.77 14.27 -15.27
C THR A 243 6.50 13.01 -14.47
N LEU A 244 5.43 12.96 -13.68
CA LEU A 244 4.99 11.74 -13.01
C LEU A 244 4.45 10.70 -14.03
N GLU A 245 3.80 11.14 -15.12
CA GLU A 245 3.40 10.31 -16.26
C GLU A 245 4.60 9.62 -16.94
N ARG A 246 5.73 10.33 -17.06
CA ARG A 246 7.01 9.77 -17.57
C ARG A 246 7.65 8.84 -16.54
N TYR A 247 7.75 9.29 -15.30
CA TYR A 247 8.31 8.51 -14.19
C TYR A 247 7.62 7.16 -14.06
N PHE A 248 6.28 7.14 -14.10
CA PHE A 248 5.47 5.92 -14.07
C PHE A 248 5.85 4.95 -15.19
N ARG A 249 5.77 5.37 -16.46
CA ARG A 249 6.06 4.50 -17.61
C ARG A 249 7.51 4.00 -17.59
N GLY A 250 8.45 4.86 -17.21
CA GLY A 250 9.87 4.51 -17.04
C GLY A 250 10.12 3.51 -15.90
N MET A 251 9.51 3.71 -14.74
CA MET A 251 9.61 2.79 -13.60
C MET A 251 8.91 1.46 -13.88
N MET A 252 7.77 1.45 -14.57
CA MET A 252 7.11 0.21 -15.00
C MET A 252 7.99 -0.58 -15.98
N TRP A 253 8.67 0.09 -16.92
CA TRP A 253 9.66 -0.55 -17.78
C TRP A 253 10.87 -1.12 -17.00
N LEU A 254 11.42 -0.33 -16.07
CA LEU A 254 12.59 -0.74 -15.27
C LEU A 254 12.28 -1.84 -14.24
N SER A 255 11.01 -1.96 -13.81
CA SER A 255 10.56 -2.89 -12.77
C SER A 255 9.90 -4.16 -13.28
N ARG A 256 9.39 -4.20 -14.52
CA ARG A 256 8.74 -5.41 -15.09
C ARG A 256 9.63 -6.24 -16.01
N ILE A 257 10.42 -5.60 -16.87
CA ILE A 257 11.21 -6.29 -17.89
C ILE A 257 12.23 -7.23 -17.22
N THR A 258 12.04 -8.53 -17.43
CA THR A 258 12.78 -9.57 -16.71
C THR A 258 13.80 -10.26 -17.60
N PHE A 259 15.08 -10.16 -17.24
CA PHE A 259 16.15 -10.90 -17.91
C PHE A 259 16.26 -12.30 -17.28
N LEU A 260 15.47 -13.24 -17.80
CA LEU A 260 15.34 -14.60 -17.26
C LEU A 260 16.70 -15.33 -17.18
N ALA A 261 16.98 -15.94 -16.02
CA ALA A 261 18.23 -16.64 -15.72
C ALA A 261 18.35 -18.01 -16.42
N ASN A 262 17.29 -18.46 -17.08
CA ASN A 262 17.29 -19.66 -17.92
C ASN A 262 17.77 -19.38 -19.36
N ASP A 263 17.69 -18.13 -19.84
CA ASP A 263 18.20 -17.72 -21.15
C ASP A 263 19.62 -17.15 -21.03
N GLN A 264 20.52 -17.67 -21.86
CA GLN A 264 21.93 -17.30 -21.86
C GLN A 264 22.14 -15.84 -22.31
N THR A 265 21.39 -15.39 -23.31
CA THR A 265 21.49 -14.04 -23.89
C THR A 265 20.93 -13.01 -22.94
N ALA A 266 19.78 -13.29 -22.32
CA ALA A 266 19.18 -12.44 -21.29
C ALA A 266 20.11 -12.32 -20.08
N THR A 267 20.70 -13.43 -19.61
CA THR A 267 21.69 -13.41 -18.51
C THR A 267 22.93 -12.58 -18.86
N GLN A 268 23.47 -12.70 -20.08
CA GLN A 268 24.58 -11.84 -20.54
C GLN A 268 24.15 -10.37 -20.66
N THR A 269 22.89 -10.11 -21.05
CA THR A 269 22.34 -8.75 -21.15
C THR A 269 22.23 -8.10 -19.76
N ALA A 270 21.69 -8.82 -18.77
CA ALA A 270 21.63 -8.39 -17.37
C ALA A 270 23.02 -8.06 -16.80
N LEU A 271 24.01 -8.92 -17.04
CA LEU A 271 25.39 -8.68 -16.61
C LEU A 271 26.00 -7.43 -17.27
N LEU A 272 25.64 -7.12 -18.52
CA LEU A 272 26.11 -5.92 -19.23
C LEU A 272 25.38 -4.64 -18.80
N VAL A 273 24.11 -4.72 -18.40
CA VAL A 273 23.37 -3.63 -17.72
C VAL A 273 23.98 -3.36 -16.34
N LEU A 274 24.21 -4.39 -15.53
CA LEU A 274 24.84 -4.27 -14.21
C LEU A 274 26.28 -3.73 -14.30
N ARG A 275 27.04 -4.17 -15.32
CA ARG A 275 28.37 -3.64 -15.62
C ARG A 275 28.31 -2.17 -16.04
N ALA A 276 27.33 -1.78 -16.86
CA ALA A 276 27.12 -0.39 -17.22
C ALA A 276 26.85 0.48 -15.98
N LEU A 277 25.96 0.02 -15.09
CA LEU A 277 25.56 0.74 -13.88
C LEU A 277 26.74 0.96 -12.92
N ARG A 278 27.61 -0.05 -12.79
CA ARG A 278 28.79 -0.03 -11.92
C ARG A 278 30.00 0.71 -12.51
N GLU A 279 30.07 0.89 -13.83
CA GLU A 279 31.13 1.66 -14.49
C GLU A 279 30.74 3.12 -14.82
N ALA A 280 29.44 3.43 -14.83
CA ALA A 280 28.93 4.78 -15.01
C ALA A 280 29.13 5.63 -13.74
N ASP A 281 29.76 6.79 -13.89
CA ASP A 281 30.11 7.66 -12.76
C ASP A 281 28.87 8.13 -12.00
N GLY A 282 28.88 7.95 -10.67
CA GLY A 282 27.74 8.19 -9.78
C GLY A 282 26.52 7.27 -9.93
N ALA A 283 26.35 6.54 -11.05
CA ALA A 283 25.09 5.91 -11.43
C ALA A 283 24.62 4.82 -10.46
N TYR A 284 25.51 3.92 -10.02
CA TYR A 284 25.17 2.91 -9.00
C TYR A 284 24.75 3.55 -7.67
N GLY A 285 25.36 4.67 -7.28
CA GLY A 285 24.99 5.42 -6.08
C GLY A 285 23.60 6.02 -6.20
N GLN A 286 23.29 6.71 -7.32
CA GLN A 286 21.96 7.28 -7.55
C GLN A 286 20.86 6.22 -7.68
N TRP A 287 21.18 5.07 -8.26
CA TRP A 287 20.31 3.89 -8.26
C TRP A 287 20.06 3.37 -6.82
N GLN A 288 21.12 3.22 -6.02
CA GLN A 288 21.02 2.75 -4.64
C GLN A 288 20.23 3.75 -3.77
N ASP A 289 20.56 5.05 -3.84
CA ASP A 289 19.87 6.13 -3.13
C ASP A 289 18.36 6.19 -3.43
N ALA A 290 17.93 5.78 -4.63
CA ALA A 290 16.53 5.65 -4.98
C ALA A 290 15.92 4.32 -4.49
N ASN A 291 16.63 3.22 -4.70
CA ASN A 291 16.23 1.88 -4.27
C ASN A 291 16.03 1.78 -2.74
N ASP A 292 16.89 2.43 -1.95
CA ASP A 292 16.88 2.37 -0.48
C ASP A 292 15.81 3.29 0.16
N VAL A 293 15.29 4.25 -0.60
CA VAL A 293 14.06 5.00 -0.25
C VAL A 293 12.82 4.16 -0.57
N ILE A 294 12.76 3.54 -1.76
CA ILE A 294 11.65 2.66 -2.15
C ILE A 294 11.58 1.42 -1.23
N ASN A 295 12.72 0.86 -0.82
CA ASN A 295 12.80 -0.23 0.16
C ASN A 295 12.25 0.16 1.53
N PHE A 296 12.45 1.41 1.95
CA PHE A 296 11.91 1.92 3.21
C PHE A 296 10.40 2.14 3.16
N LEU A 297 9.89 2.73 2.06
CA LEU A 297 8.48 3.08 1.92
C LEU A 297 7.58 1.87 1.58
N ILE A 298 8.05 0.94 0.75
CA ILE A 298 7.24 -0.15 0.18
C ILE A 298 7.75 -1.54 0.60
N GLY A 299 9.08 -1.71 0.71
CA GLY A 299 9.74 -2.97 1.04
C GLY A 299 10.72 -3.45 -0.03
N SER A 300 11.45 -4.53 0.27
CA SER A 300 12.48 -5.11 -0.61
C SER A 300 11.91 -5.68 -1.91
N ALA A 301 12.73 -5.68 -2.98
CA ALA A 301 12.41 -6.36 -4.23
C ALA A 301 12.24 -7.88 -4.01
N ASP A 302 11.31 -8.50 -4.74
CA ASP A 302 11.14 -9.96 -4.75
C ASP A 302 11.96 -10.64 -5.87
N ASP A 303 12.36 -9.86 -6.88
CA ASP A 303 13.26 -10.27 -7.96
C ASP A 303 14.74 -10.07 -7.61
N LEU A 304 15.62 -10.81 -8.29
CA LEU A 304 17.06 -10.61 -8.19
C LEU A 304 17.47 -9.32 -8.95
N GLY A 305 18.42 -8.57 -8.41
CA GLY A 305 18.83 -7.28 -8.96
C GLY A 305 20.34 -6.98 -8.83
N PRO A 306 20.72 -5.68 -8.88
CA PRO A 306 22.12 -5.24 -8.86
C PRO A 306 22.95 -5.59 -7.61
N VAL A 307 22.32 -6.03 -6.51
CA VAL A 307 23.01 -6.46 -5.29
C VAL A 307 23.36 -7.95 -5.39
N GLU A 308 22.37 -8.79 -5.69
CA GLU A 308 22.48 -10.25 -5.73
C GLU A 308 23.36 -10.72 -6.90
N TYR A 309 23.08 -10.21 -8.10
CA TYR A 309 23.93 -10.44 -9.27
C TYR A 309 25.31 -9.80 -9.07
N GLY A 310 25.39 -8.68 -8.32
CA GLY A 310 26.64 -7.96 -8.07
C GLY A 310 27.67 -8.80 -7.32
N ALA A 311 27.30 -9.29 -6.13
CA ALA A 311 28.17 -10.11 -5.30
C ALA A 311 28.60 -11.41 -6.01
N LEU A 312 27.68 -12.05 -6.73
CA LEU A 312 27.95 -13.28 -7.47
C LEU A 312 28.84 -13.05 -8.70
N ALA A 313 28.63 -11.96 -9.44
CA ALA A 313 29.42 -11.67 -10.64
C ALA A 313 30.87 -11.28 -10.31
N ASP A 314 31.10 -10.58 -9.20
CA ASP A 314 32.46 -10.28 -8.73
C ASP A 314 33.23 -11.56 -8.32
N ALA A 315 32.52 -12.60 -7.85
CA ALA A 315 33.11 -13.90 -7.54
C ALA A 315 33.41 -14.75 -8.80
N VAL A 316 32.48 -14.83 -9.75
CA VAL A 316 32.60 -15.70 -10.93
C VAL A 316 33.42 -15.05 -12.05
N PHE A 317 33.15 -13.79 -12.40
CA PHE A 317 33.84 -13.09 -13.49
C PHE A 317 35.08 -12.33 -13.01
N GLY A 318 35.02 -11.77 -11.80
CA GLY A 318 36.02 -10.89 -11.21
C GLY A 318 35.56 -9.44 -11.18
N VAL A 319 36.06 -8.66 -10.21
CA VAL A 319 35.71 -7.25 -9.99
C VAL A 319 35.76 -6.43 -11.28
N GLY A 320 34.68 -5.72 -11.58
CA GLY A 320 34.52 -4.94 -12.82
C GLY A 320 34.08 -5.75 -14.05
N MET A 321 33.83 -7.05 -13.89
CA MET A 321 33.26 -7.95 -14.91
C MET A 321 33.87 -7.76 -16.31
N PRO A 322 35.19 -7.95 -16.50
CA PRO A 322 35.83 -7.62 -17.77
C PRO A 322 35.21 -8.41 -18.94
N LEU A 323 34.98 -7.75 -20.07
CA LEU A 323 34.18 -8.29 -21.19
C LEU A 323 34.65 -9.67 -21.69
N ASN A 324 35.95 -9.96 -21.63
CA ASN A 324 36.48 -11.27 -22.01
C ASN A 324 36.14 -12.41 -21.02
N ALA A 325 35.78 -12.09 -19.77
CA ALA A 325 35.25 -13.04 -18.79
C ALA A 325 33.74 -13.23 -18.97
N LEU A 326 32.98 -12.19 -19.31
CA LEU A 326 31.55 -12.29 -19.66
C LEU A 326 31.31 -13.09 -20.96
N ALA A 327 32.30 -13.11 -21.85
CA ALA A 327 32.31 -13.91 -23.07
C ALA A 327 32.76 -15.39 -22.86
N ASP A 328 33.20 -15.76 -21.66
CA ASP A 328 33.63 -17.12 -21.33
C ASP A 328 32.41 -17.98 -20.97
N GLY A 329 32.01 -18.86 -21.89
CA GLY A 329 30.85 -19.74 -21.72
C GLY A 329 30.94 -20.71 -20.52
N ALA A 330 32.15 -21.01 -20.02
CA ALA A 330 32.31 -21.84 -18.82
C ALA A 330 32.02 -21.02 -17.55
N LYS A 331 32.53 -19.78 -17.47
CA LYS A 331 32.18 -18.83 -16.39
C LYS A 331 30.70 -18.47 -16.41
N LEU A 332 30.12 -18.29 -17.59
CA LEU A 332 28.70 -17.99 -17.73
C LEU A 332 27.81 -19.16 -17.28
N ALA A 333 28.16 -20.40 -17.64
CA ALA A 333 27.43 -21.58 -17.15
C ALA A 333 27.56 -21.77 -15.62
N ASP A 334 28.72 -21.46 -15.05
CA ASP A 334 28.95 -21.44 -13.60
C ASP A 334 28.08 -20.36 -12.92
N PHE A 335 28.07 -19.13 -13.44
CA PHE A 335 27.20 -18.05 -12.97
C PHE A 335 25.71 -18.43 -13.05
N MET A 336 25.24 -18.91 -14.20
CA MET A 336 23.83 -19.36 -14.36
C MET A 336 23.48 -20.53 -13.43
N THR A 337 24.44 -21.39 -13.10
CA THR A 337 24.23 -22.46 -12.10
C THR A 337 24.07 -21.86 -10.70
N GLN A 338 24.94 -20.94 -10.30
CA GLN A 338 24.88 -20.31 -8.98
C GLN A 338 23.66 -19.38 -8.82
N VAL A 339 23.18 -18.74 -9.89
CA VAL A 339 21.90 -17.98 -9.87
C VAL A 339 20.70 -18.91 -9.57
N LYS A 340 20.72 -20.19 -9.98
CA LYS A 340 19.64 -21.13 -9.65
C LYS A 340 19.57 -21.54 -8.17
N GLU A 341 20.63 -21.29 -7.41
CA GLU A 341 20.69 -21.50 -5.95
C GLU A 341 20.20 -20.27 -5.16
N LEU A 342 20.09 -19.09 -5.79
CA LEU A 342 19.45 -17.91 -5.20
C LEU A 342 17.93 -18.09 -5.15
N PRO A 343 17.20 -17.46 -4.21
CA PRO A 343 15.73 -17.50 -4.23
C PRO A 343 15.17 -17.00 -5.58
N GLY A 344 14.08 -17.61 -6.03
CA GLY A 344 13.26 -17.05 -7.11
C GLY A 344 12.20 -16.11 -6.55
N PRO A 345 11.57 -15.26 -7.39
CA PRO A 345 10.45 -14.44 -6.95
C PRO A 345 9.30 -15.35 -6.48
N ARG A 346 8.70 -14.98 -5.35
CA ARG A 346 7.50 -15.61 -4.78
C ARG A 346 6.25 -15.12 -5.50
N ILE A 347 6.28 -13.90 -6.04
CA ILE A 347 5.18 -13.28 -6.79
C ILE A 347 5.54 -13.26 -8.29
N ILE A 348 4.78 -14.01 -9.06
CA ILE A 348 4.98 -14.22 -10.50
C ILE A 348 4.22 -13.12 -11.26
N GLY A 349 4.88 -12.00 -11.49
CA GLY A 349 4.36 -10.91 -12.34
C GLY A 349 4.48 -11.16 -13.86
N LEU A 350 4.71 -12.41 -14.27
CA LEU A 350 5.00 -12.86 -15.64
C LEU A 350 3.86 -13.71 -16.21
N LEU A 351 3.68 -13.65 -17.53
CA LEU A 351 2.69 -14.42 -18.27
C LEU A 351 3.11 -15.89 -18.44
N LEU A 352 2.92 -16.71 -17.41
CA LEU A 352 3.11 -18.16 -17.49
C LEU A 352 1.85 -18.87 -18.04
N PRO A 353 2.00 -19.92 -18.88
CA PRO A 353 0.88 -20.79 -19.25
C PRO A 353 0.21 -21.43 -18.02
N PRO A 354 -1.14 -21.54 -17.96
CA PRO A 354 -1.85 -22.18 -16.84
C PRO A 354 -1.53 -23.66 -16.60
N THR A 355 -0.79 -24.29 -17.53
CA THR A 355 -0.33 -25.68 -17.46
C THR A 355 1.13 -25.80 -17.02
N THR A 356 1.77 -24.71 -16.58
CA THR A 356 3.13 -24.74 -16.02
C THR A 356 3.10 -25.47 -14.68
N ALA A 357 3.94 -26.48 -14.51
CA ALA A 357 4.01 -27.22 -13.26
C ALA A 357 4.64 -26.35 -12.15
N VAL A 358 4.25 -26.56 -10.89
CA VAL A 358 4.70 -25.72 -9.77
C VAL A 358 6.22 -25.82 -9.58
N GLU A 359 6.79 -27.01 -9.81
CA GLU A 359 8.24 -27.23 -9.83
C GLU A 359 9.00 -26.45 -10.93
N ASP A 360 8.36 -26.15 -12.05
CA ASP A 360 8.98 -25.44 -13.18
C ASP A 360 8.95 -23.90 -13.01
N ILE A 361 8.12 -23.37 -12.10
CA ILE A 361 7.95 -21.93 -11.87
C ILE A 361 9.30 -21.26 -11.56
N GLY A 362 10.04 -21.79 -10.58
CA GLY A 362 11.31 -21.17 -10.15
C GLY A 362 12.40 -21.17 -11.21
N GLU A 363 12.33 -22.06 -12.21
CA GLU A 363 13.22 -22.06 -13.37
C GLU A 363 12.70 -21.18 -14.51
N THR A 364 11.40 -20.87 -14.56
CA THR A 364 10.76 -20.05 -15.61
C THR A 364 10.51 -18.58 -15.24
N SER A 365 10.49 -18.23 -13.95
CA SER A 365 10.27 -16.85 -13.46
C SER A 365 11.54 -16.12 -13.02
N ARG A 366 12.55 -16.83 -12.50
CA ARG A 366 13.76 -16.23 -11.91
C ARG A 366 14.59 -15.49 -12.99
N GLY A 367 14.90 -14.23 -12.73
CA GLY A 367 15.75 -13.41 -13.59
C GLY A 367 16.21 -12.13 -12.91
N PHE A 368 16.95 -11.29 -13.64
CA PHE A 368 17.38 -9.97 -13.18
C PHE A 368 16.33 -8.91 -13.56
N ARG A 369 16.09 -7.95 -12.65
CA ARG A 369 15.38 -6.70 -12.91
C ARG A 369 16.19 -5.51 -12.38
N LEU A 370 16.15 -4.36 -13.06
CA LEU A 370 16.95 -3.19 -12.63
C LEU A 370 16.29 -2.44 -11.46
N MET A 371 14.95 -2.37 -11.43
CA MET A 371 14.16 -1.81 -10.31
C MET A 371 13.04 -2.78 -9.90
N GLY A 372 13.37 -4.04 -9.61
CA GLY A 372 12.41 -5.15 -9.44
C GLY A 372 11.21 -4.86 -8.53
N GLN A 373 10.06 -5.47 -8.84
CA GLN A 373 8.81 -5.21 -8.11
C GLN A 373 8.91 -5.73 -6.67
N ARG A 374 8.21 -5.06 -5.74
CA ARG A 374 8.38 -5.31 -4.30
C ARG A 374 7.57 -6.50 -3.81
N PHE A 375 8.14 -7.25 -2.87
CA PHE A 375 7.44 -8.38 -2.27
C PHE A 375 6.26 -7.89 -1.45
N THR A 376 5.09 -8.46 -1.72
CA THR A 376 3.84 -8.17 -1.03
C THR A 376 3.18 -9.47 -0.57
N ILE A 377 3.20 -9.75 0.74
CA ILE A 377 2.87 -11.08 1.29
C ILE A 377 1.45 -11.56 0.95
N ASP A 378 0.47 -10.66 0.89
CA ASP A 378 -0.89 -10.95 0.43
C ASP A 378 -0.97 -11.33 -1.06
N ALA A 379 -0.18 -10.71 -1.95
CA ALA A 379 -0.11 -11.13 -3.34
C ALA A 379 0.48 -12.53 -3.46
N ASN A 380 1.44 -12.88 -2.58
CA ASN A 380 1.91 -14.25 -2.42
C ASN A 380 0.80 -15.19 -1.87
N ILE A 381 -0.01 -14.77 -0.88
CA ILE A 381 -1.14 -15.57 -0.38
C ILE A 381 -2.19 -15.79 -1.48
N LEU A 382 -2.60 -14.73 -2.17
CA LEU A 382 -3.53 -14.76 -3.30
C LEU A 382 -3.00 -15.63 -4.45
N GLN A 383 -1.71 -15.52 -4.76
CA GLN A 383 -1.09 -16.29 -5.84
C GLN A 383 -0.94 -17.78 -5.50
N GLN A 384 -0.59 -18.13 -4.26
CA GLN A 384 -0.59 -19.51 -3.79
C GLN A 384 -1.99 -20.13 -3.70
N LEU A 385 -3.06 -19.32 -3.82
CA LEU A 385 -4.45 -19.76 -3.81
C LEU A 385 -5.15 -19.66 -5.17
N MET A 386 -4.39 -19.45 -6.26
CA MET A 386 -4.87 -19.50 -7.64
C MET A 386 -4.02 -20.45 -8.49
N ALA A 387 -4.43 -20.72 -9.72
CA ALA A 387 -3.67 -21.52 -10.67
C ALA A 387 -2.28 -20.88 -10.94
N PRO A 388 -1.18 -21.67 -11.01
CA PRO A 388 -1.15 -23.13 -11.05
C PRO A 388 -1.22 -23.84 -9.69
N TYR A 389 -1.03 -23.14 -8.56
CA TYR A 389 -1.00 -23.74 -7.21
C TYR A 389 -2.34 -24.33 -6.76
N VAL A 390 -3.47 -23.75 -7.19
CA VAL A 390 -4.81 -24.31 -6.98
C VAL A 390 -5.44 -24.61 -8.36
N PRO A 391 -5.39 -25.87 -8.83
CA PRO A 391 -5.79 -26.22 -10.20
C PRO A 391 -7.23 -25.83 -10.55
N GLY A 392 -7.37 -25.00 -11.58
CA GLY A 392 -8.64 -24.51 -12.11
C GLY A 392 -9.20 -23.25 -11.43
N ARG A 393 -8.58 -22.75 -10.35
CA ARG A 393 -9.00 -21.51 -9.67
C ARG A 393 -8.25 -20.32 -10.27
N THR A 394 -8.77 -19.73 -11.36
CA THR A 394 -8.04 -18.69 -12.12
C THR A 394 -8.14 -17.28 -11.55
N LEU A 395 -9.02 -17.04 -10.57
CA LEU A 395 -9.02 -15.86 -9.71
C LEU A 395 -9.12 -16.29 -8.23
N PRO A 396 -8.29 -15.70 -7.34
CA PRO A 396 -8.53 -15.78 -5.90
C PRO A 396 -9.63 -14.79 -5.48
N LYS A 397 -9.95 -14.74 -4.18
CA LYS A 397 -10.88 -13.76 -3.59
C LYS A 397 -10.17 -13.01 -2.48
N VAL A 398 -10.51 -11.74 -2.25
CA VAL A 398 -9.88 -10.94 -1.18
C VAL A 398 -10.04 -11.64 0.19
N LEU A 399 -11.18 -12.29 0.43
CA LEU A 399 -11.48 -13.22 1.55
C LEU A 399 -10.37 -14.25 1.85
N ASP A 400 -9.62 -14.71 0.85
CA ASP A 400 -8.54 -15.70 1.02
C ASP A 400 -7.39 -15.17 1.87
N VAL A 401 -7.10 -13.86 1.84
CA VAL A 401 -6.02 -13.26 2.64
C VAL A 401 -6.35 -13.38 4.13
N ALA A 402 -7.55 -12.94 4.52
CA ALA A 402 -8.04 -13.12 5.89
C ALA A 402 -8.15 -14.61 6.29
N ALA A 403 -8.51 -15.49 5.37
CA ALA A 403 -8.63 -16.93 5.64
C ALA A 403 -7.27 -17.61 5.89
N ALA A 404 -6.24 -17.25 5.11
CA ALA A 404 -4.86 -17.71 5.29
C ALA A 404 -4.24 -17.17 6.59
N MET A 405 -4.78 -16.08 7.11
CA MET A 405 -4.33 -15.38 8.30
C MET A 405 -5.30 -15.58 9.47
N GLY A 406 -5.79 -16.83 9.61
CA GLY A 406 -6.50 -17.31 10.78
C GLY A 406 -8.04 -17.25 10.74
N SER A 407 -8.65 -16.52 9.80
CA SER A 407 -10.10 -16.26 9.84
C SER A 407 -10.92 -17.46 9.39
N ASP A 408 -11.36 -18.28 10.36
CA ASP A 408 -12.31 -19.37 10.14
C ASP A 408 -13.62 -18.89 9.49
N VAL A 409 -14.02 -17.63 9.71
CA VAL A 409 -15.21 -17.03 9.09
C VAL A 409 -14.95 -16.50 7.69
N ALA A 410 -13.73 -16.05 7.37
CA ALA A 410 -13.34 -15.81 5.98
C ALA A 410 -13.32 -17.11 5.19
N LEU A 411 -12.74 -18.15 5.78
CA LEU A 411 -12.70 -19.49 5.21
C LEU A 411 -14.11 -20.05 5.03
N ALA A 412 -15.03 -19.82 5.98
CA ALA A 412 -16.44 -20.19 5.83
C ALA A 412 -17.14 -19.44 4.70
N LEU A 413 -16.95 -18.12 4.57
CA LEU A 413 -17.50 -17.34 3.44
C LEU A 413 -16.90 -17.78 2.10
N ALA A 414 -15.58 -17.88 1.99
CA ALA A 414 -14.88 -18.27 0.76
C ALA A 414 -15.35 -19.65 0.29
N ASN A 415 -15.46 -20.62 1.21
CA ASN A 415 -16.04 -21.94 0.93
C ASN A 415 -17.53 -21.86 0.53
N GLY A 416 -18.33 -21.03 1.21
CA GLY A 416 -19.73 -20.77 0.84
C GLY A 416 -19.90 -20.09 -0.53
N MET A 417 -18.85 -19.41 -1.01
CA MET A 417 -18.72 -18.81 -2.35
C MET A 417 -17.97 -19.72 -3.34
N GLY A 418 -17.81 -21.02 -3.03
CA GLY A 418 -17.29 -22.06 -3.92
C GLY A 418 -15.77 -22.30 -3.88
N ALA A 419 -15.00 -21.59 -3.05
CA ALA A 419 -13.54 -21.75 -3.02
C ALA A 419 -13.08 -23.16 -2.63
N GLY A 420 -13.80 -23.83 -1.72
CA GLY A 420 -13.52 -25.20 -1.29
C GLY A 420 -13.92 -26.30 -2.28
N GLU A 421 -14.47 -25.95 -3.44
CA GLU A 421 -14.79 -26.92 -4.50
C GLU A 421 -13.59 -27.21 -5.42
N PHE A 422 -12.54 -26.37 -5.38
CA PHE A 422 -11.33 -26.55 -6.17
C PHE A 422 -10.39 -27.61 -5.56
N PRO A 423 -9.76 -28.47 -6.37
CA PRO A 423 -8.69 -29.37 -5.92
C PRO A 423 -7.56 -28.61 -5.21
N GLU A 424 -6.94 -29.25 -4.22
CA GLU A 424 -5.73 -28.79 -3.53
C GLU A 424 -5.86 -27.46 -2.73
N TYR A 425 -6.91 -26.65 -2.94
CA TYR A 425 -7.20 -25.41 -2.17
C TYR A 425 -7.12 -25.61 -0.66
N ALA A 426 -7.73 -26.68 -0.13
CA ALA A 426 -7.72 -26.96 1.31
C ALA A 426 -6.32 -27.34 1.86
N GLU A 427 -5.45 -27.92 1.02
CA GLU A 427 -4.08 -28.31 1.40
C GLU A 427 -3.12 -27.12 1.31
N HIS A 428 -3.26 -26.28 0.28
CA HIS A 428 -2.55 -25.00 0.19
C HIS A 428 -2.98 -24.00 1.27
N MET A 429 -4.28 -23.84 1.52
CA MET A 429 -4.81 -23.00 2.62
C MET A 429 -4.33 -23.48 3.99
N GLN A 430 -4.27 -24.81 4.21
CA GLN A 430 -3.73 -25.36 5.45
C GLN A 430 -2.20 -25.16 5.57
N THR A 431 -1.48 -25.22 4.45
CA THR A 431 -0.03 -24.96 4.41
C THR A 431 0.25 -23.48 4.68
N LEU A 432 -0.45 -22.56 4.02
CA LEU A 432 -0.36 -21.11 4.27
C LEU A 432 -0.65 -20.75 5.72
N ARG A 433 -1.77 -21.23 6.30
CA ARG A 433 -2.06 -21.02 7.74
C ARG A 433 -0.97 -21.59 8.66
N ALA A 434 -0.30 -22.67 8.27
CA ALA A 434 0.79 -23.26 9.04
C ALA A 434 2.11 -22.47 8.89
N GLU A 435 2.41 -21.92 7.72
CA GLU A 435 3.57 -21.05 7.49
C GLU A 435 3.39 -19.70 8.21
N VAL A 436 2.29 -18.99 7.92
CA VAL A 436 1.85 -17.74 8.57
C VAL A 436 1.82 -17.89 10.10
N GLY A 437 1.17 -18.95 10.61
CA GLY A 437 1.10 -19.27 12.03
C GLY A 437 2.40 -19.82 12.65
N SER A 438 3.48 -19.96 11.87
CA SER A 438 4.82 -20.35 12.36
C SER A 438 5.86 -19.24 12.27
N MET A 439 5.62 -18.20 11.46
CA MET A 439 6.46 -17.01 11.38
C MET A 439 6.57 -16.34 12.76
N THR A 440 7.79 -16.06 13.19
CA THR A 440 8.05 -15.38 14.46
C THR A 440 7.76 -13.88 14.35
N GLN A 441 7.54 -13.23 15.49
CA GLN A 441 7.35 -11.78 15.58
C GLN A 441 8.52 -11.00 14.92
N ASP A 442 9.76 -11.49 15.03
CA ASP A 442 10.92 -10.84 14.43
C ASP A 442 10.99 -11.02 12.90
N GLU A 443 10.36 -12.06 12.34
CA GLU A 443 10.23 -12.27 10.88
C GLU A 443 9.07 -11.44 10.30
N TRP A 444 7.96 -11.35 11.04
CA TRP A 444 6.83 -10.49 10.70
C TRP A 444 7.17 -9.00 10.68
N LEU A 445 8.12 -8.55 11.49
CA LEU A 445 8.50 -7.14 11.62
C LEU A 445 9.59 -6.68 10.63
N GLN A 446 10.01 -7.52 9.67
CA GLN A 446 11.12 -7.18 8.75
C GLN A 446 10.77 -6.12 7.70
N THR A 447 9.50 -5.98 7.32
CA THR A 447 9.04 -4.94 6.39
C THR A 447 7.75 -4.31 6.88
N VAL A 448 7.47 -3.05 6.52
CA VAL A 448 6.15 -2.41 6.75
C VAL A 448 5.03 -3.31 6.22
N TYR A 449 5.26 -3.90 5.05
CA TYR A 449 4.33 -4.76 4.35
C TYR A 449 3.97 -6.05 5.12
N SER A 450 4.97 -6.77 5.64
CA SER A 450 4.75 -7.97 6.46
C SER A 450 4.18 -7.61 7.83
N ALA A 451 4.64 -6.52 8.45
CA ALA A 451 4.16 -6.05 9.74
C ALA A 451 2.69 -5.61 9.69
N TRP A 452 2.27 -4.96 8.60
CA TRP A 452 0.86 -4.57 8.35
C TRP A 452 -0.02 -5.81 8.27
N LEU A 453 0.41 -6.86 7.57
CA LEU A 453 -0.34 -8.12 7.54
C LEU A 453 -0.39 -8.81 8.92
N TRP A 454 0.74 -8.95 9.62
CA TRP A 454 0.76 -9.50 10.99
C TRP A 454 -0.19 -8.76 11.95
N MET A 455 -0.33 -7.45 11.75
CA MET A 455 -1.20 -6.57 12.54
C MET A 455 -2.68 -7.01 12.57
N LEU A 456 -3.11 -7.71 11.53
CA LEU A 456 -4.50 -8.10 11.24
C LEU A 456 -4.86 -9.50 11.75
N ASP A 457 -3.88 -10.38 11.99
CA ASP A 457 -4.05 -11.76 12.48
C ASP A 457 -5.03 -11.90 13.69
N PRO A 458 -5.05 -11.00 14.70
CA PRO A 458 -6.02 -11.06 15.82
C PRO A 458 -7.46 -10.61 15.49
N LEU A 459 -7.71 -10.08 14.28
CA LEU A 459 -9.06 -9.88 13.76
C LEU A 459 -9.70 -11.22 13.35
N TRP A 460 -8.87 -12.25 13.19
CA TRP A 460 -9.15 -13.38 12.34
C TRP A 460 -9.06 -14.70 13.12
N GLU A 461 -7.95 -15.00 13.81
CA GLU A 461 -7.91 -16.13 14.76
C GLU A 461 -8.27 -15.69 16.19
N ARG A 462 -9.16 -16.42 16.89
CA ARG A 462 -9.65 -16.06 18.23
C ARG A 462 -9.96 -17.26 19.12
N ASP A 463 -9.66 -17.13 20.41
CA ASP A 463 -10.23 -17.95 21.48
C ASP A 463 -11.56 -17.36 21.98
N PRO A 464 -12.72 -18.04 21.80
CA PRO A 464 -14.01 -17.54 22.28
C PRO A 464 -14.13 -17.41 23.80
N ALA A 465 -13.24 -18.03 24.59
CA ALA A 465 -13.23 -17.87 26.05
C ALA A 465 -12.60 -16.54 26.51
N SER A 466 -11.88 -15.85 25.62
CA SER A 466 -11.16 -14.60 25.91
C SER A 466 -11.93 -13.32 25.54
N TYR A 467 -13.12 -13.42 24.92
CA TYR A 467 -13.89 -12.26 24.42
C TYR A 467 -15.36 -12.21 24.91
N PRO A 468 -15.96 -11.00 25.00
CA PRO A 468 -17.38 -10.84 25.36
C PRO A 468 -18.33 -11.61 24.40
N PRO A 469 -19.51 -12.09 24.87
CA PRO A 469 -20.43 -12.88 24.03
C PRO A 469 -20.88 -12.20 22.73
N LEU A 470 -20.95 -10.87 22.69
CA LEU A 470 -21.21 -10.08 21.48
C LEU A 470 -20.18 -10.38 20.38
N MET A 471 -18.89 -10.43 20.76
CA MET A 471 -17.75 -10.60 19.87
C MET A 471 -17.52 -12.06 19.44
N ASN A 472 -18.26 -12.99 20.05
CA ASN A 472 -18.32 -14.41 19.74
C ASN A 472 -19.49 -14.77 18.80
N SER A 473 -20.17 -13.77 18.24
CA SER A 473 -21.23 -13.97 17.24
C SER A 473 -20.66 -14.03 15.83
N ASP A 474 -21.28 -14.83 14.96
CA ASP A 474 -20.86 -14.98 13.55
C ASP A 474 -20.84 -13.62 12.83
N ALA A 475 -21.84 -12.77 13.08
CA ALA A 475 -21.91 -11.40 12.57
C ALA A 475 -20.72 -10.53 13.00
N TRP A 476 -20.25 -10.66 14.25
CA TRP A 476 -19.08 -9.92 14.70
C TRP A 476 -17.80 -10.44 14.05
N LEU A 477 -17.68 -11.76 13.84
CA LEU A 477 -16.55 -12.34 13.11
C LEU A 477 -16.53 -11.89 11.63
N LEU A 478 -17.69 -11.82 10.98
CA LEU A 478 -17.89 -11.23 9.64
C LEU A 478 -17.48 -9.73 9.61
N LYS A 479 -17.71 -8.97 10.69
CA LYS A 479 -17.24 -7.58 10.81
C LYS A 479 -15.72 -7.48 10.85
N ASN A 480 -15.03 -8.24 11.71
CA ASN A 480 -13.56 -8.16 11.81
C ASN A 480 -12.89 -8.61 10.50
N LEU A 481 -13.47 -9.62 9.86
CA LEU A 481 -13.14 -10.05 8.51
C LEU A 481 -13.16 -8.87 7.53
N HIS A 482 -14.31 -8.21 7.38
CA HIS A 482 -14.44 -7.03 6.52
C HIS A 482 -13.42 -5.94 6.86
N THR A 483 -13.23 -5.61 8.15
CA THR A 483 -12.23 -4.62 8.60
C THR A 483 -10.81 -4.98 8.18
N GLY A 484 -10.39 -6.24 8.32
CA GLY A 484 -9.04 -6.66 7.92
C GLY A 484 -8.84 -6.66 6.40
N LEU A 485 -9.89 -6.99 5.63
CA LEU A 485 -9.82 -6.99 4.16
C LEU A 485 -9.75 -5.56 3.59
N GLY A 486 -10.56 -4.63 4.10
CA GLY A 486 -10.46 -3.21 3.71
C GLY A 486 -9.08 -2.61 4.02
N SER A 487 -8.49 -3.00 5.16
CA SER A 487 -7.12 -2.60 5.52
C SER A 487 -6.04 -3.23 4.64
N TYR A 488 -6.27 -4.45 4.12
CA TYR A 488 -5.41 -5.05 3.11
C TYR A 488 -5.51 -4.30 1.76
N THR A 489 -6.71 -4.00 1.26
CA THR A 489 -6.87 -3.27 -0.01
C THR A 489 -6.22 -1.87 0.03
N GLN A 490 -6.27 -1.18 1.18
CA GLN A 490 -5.62 0.12 1.36
C GLN A 490 -4.09 0.05 1.17
N LEU A 491 -3.44 -0.99 1.69
CA LEU A 491 -2.00 -1.27 1.50
C LEU A 491 -1.59 -1.47 0.01
N LYS A 492 -2.54 -1.62 -0.93
CA LYS A 492 -2.29 -1.65 -2.37
C LYS A 492 -2.36 -0.29 -3.07
N HIS A 493 -2.74 0.79 -2.37
CA HIS A 493 -3.22 2.02 -3.02
C HIS A 493 -2.49 3.33 -2.64
N ASP A 494 -1.99 3.47 -1.41
CA ASP A 494 -1.51 4.76 -0.86
C ASP A 494 -0.28 5.35 -1.61
N THR A 495 -0.46 6.33 -2.51
CA THR A 495 0.64 6.95 -3.31
C THR A 495 0.45 8.41 -3.85
N VAL A 496 -0.72 9.07 -3.74
CA VAL A 496 -1.22 10.27 -4.50
C VAL A 496 -1.10 11.76 -3.98
N LEU A 497 -1.85 12.31 -2.99
CA LEU A 497 -1.87 13.69 -2.34
C LEU A 497 -1.81 14.98 -3.23
N TYR A 498 -1.51 16.12 -2.56
CA TYR A 498 -1.84 17.52 -2.92
C TYR A 498 -1.27 18.62 -1.91
N ALA A 499 -0.88 19.87 -2.26
CA ALA A 499 -0.37 20.88 -1.26
C ALA A 499 -0.74 22.40 -1.41
N LYS A 500 -0.80 23.15 -0.28
CA LYS A 500 -1.24 24.58 -0.17
C LYS A 500 -0.35 25.50 0.73
N PRO A 501 -0.67 26.18 1.90
CA PRO A 501 -1.87 26.44 2.78
C PRO A 501 -2.43 27.91 2.63
N PRO A 502 -3.06 28.68 3.58
CA PRO A 502 -3.73 28.48 4.91
C PRO A 502 -5.24 28.98 4.85
N GLY A 503 -6.00 29.53 5.84
CA GLY A 503 -5.97 29.69 7.33
C GLY A 503 -6.51 31.06 7.88
N GLY A 504 -7.28 31.11 8.99
CA GLY A 504 -7.78 32.34 9.68
C GLY A 504 -8.83 32.11 10.80
N LEU A 505 -8.79 32.84 11.95
CA LEU A 505 -9.48 32.48 13.22
C LEU A 505 -10.66 33.38 13.67
N GLY A 506 -11.60 32.79 14.42
CA GLY A 506 -12.60 33.47 15.26
C GLY A 506 -13.39 32.47 16.13
N GLY A 507 -13.80 32.84 17.35
CA GLY A 507 -14.48 31.92 18.28
C GLY A 507 -15.55 32.58 19.15
N GLY A 508 -16.44 31.75 19.69
CA GLY A 508 -17.52 32.09 20.63
C GLY A 508 -18.00 30.83 21.33
N GLY A 509 -18.43 30.92 22.58
CA GLY A 509 -18.82 29.76 23.39
C GLY A 509 -20.33 29.63 23.53
N GLU A 510 -20.85 28.42 23.28
CA GLU A 510 -22.22 28.04 23.62
C GLU A 510 -22.27 26.55 24.03
N LEU A 511 -23.38 25.84 23.82
CA LEU A 511 -23.64 24.50 24.38
C LEU A 511 -22.50 23.48 24.19
N PHE A 512 -22.15 22.78 25.26
CA PHE A 512 -21.10 21.75 25.26
C PHE A 512 -21.60 20.52 24.49
N SER A 513 -21.13 20.36 23.23
CA SER A 513 -21.37 19.15 22.45
C SER A 513 -20.45 18.04 22.92
N TYR A 514 -21.03 16.92 23.35
CA TYR A 514 -20.29 15.75 23.83
C TYR A 514 -20.04 14.80 22.66
N GLY A 515 -18.88 14.94 22.02
CA GLY A 515 -18.40 13.97 21.04
C GLY A 515 -17.98 12.64 21.66
N TYR A 516 -17.79 11.62 20.82
CA TYR A 516 -17.33 10.28 21.19
C TYR A 516 -16.32 9.78 20.16
N VAL A 517 -15.24 9.10 20.59
CA VAL A 517 -14.26 8.48 19.68
C VAL A 517 -14.61 7.01 19.48
N GLU A 518 -14.54 6.51 18.26
CA GLU A 518 -14.74 5.07 18.01
C GLU A 518 -13.84 4.23 18.95
N PRO A 519 -14.36 3.19 19.63
CA PRO A 519 -13.66 2.50 20.72
C PRO A 519 -12.51 1.56 20.27
N ASN A 520 -11.70 2.00 19.30
CA ASN A 520 -10.54 1.33 18.70
C ASN A 520 -9.22 2.06 19.07
N PRO A 521 -8.87 2.27 20.36
CA PRO A 521 -7.71 3.10 20.73
C PRO A 521 -6.38 2.59 20.15
N LEU A 522 -6.25 1.27 19.95
CA LEU A 522 -5.08 0.67 19.31
C LEU A 522 -4.95 1.03 17.82
N VAL A 523 -6.04 1.32 17.10
CA VAL A 523 -5.96 1.78 15.71
C VAL A 523 -5.43 3.20 15.66
N PHE A 524 -6.00 4.12 16.44
CA PHE A 524 -5.49 5.48 16.56
C PHE A 524 -4.03 5.52 17.07
N ALA A 525 -3.67 4.67 18.04
CA ALA A 525 -2.29 4.55 18.51
C ALA A 525 -1.35 4.08 17.38
N ARG A 526 -1.76 3.07 16.59
CA ARG A 526 -0.97 2.58 15.45
C ARG A 526 -0.83 3.62 14.34
N ILE A 527 -1.86 4.42 14.06
CA ILE A 527 -1.77 5.55 13.11
C ILE A 527 -0.72 6.57 13.60
N ALA A 528 -0.68 6.87 14.91
CA ALA A 528 0.36 7.72 15.49
C ALA A 528 1.78 7.13 15.35
N VAL A 529 1.92 5.82 15.59
CA VAL A 529 3.20 5.09 15.40
C VAL A 529 3.64 5.12 13.94
N VAL A 530 2.75 4.85 12.97
CA VAL A 530 3.08 4.87 11.53
C VAL A 530 3.52 6.26 11.10
N ALA A 531 2.75 7.31 11.42
CA ALA A 531 3.11 8.69 11.06
C ALA A 531 4.47 9.12 11.63
N THR A 532 4.76 8.71 12.88
CA THR A 532 6.06 8.94 13.55
C THR A 532 7.22 8.22 12.83
N LEU A 533 7.04 6.93 12.51
CA LEU A 533 8.08 6.10 11.87
C LEU A 533 8.37 6.54 10.44
N THR A 534 7.35 6.94 9.68
CA THR A 534 7.51 7.53 8.35
C THR A 534 8.35 8.80 8.41
N TYR A 535 8.03 9.73 9.31
CA TYR A 535 8.79 10.98 9.47
C TYR A 535 10.25 10.73 9.88
N GLU A 536 10.51 10.02 10.99
CA GLU A 536 11.89 9.84 11.47
C GLU A 536 12.70 8.92 10.52
N GLY A 537 12.05 8.09 9.71
CA GLY A 537 12.72 7.24 8.70
C GLY A 537 13.10 7.97 7.41
N LEU A 538 12.35 9.00 7.03
CA LEU A 538 12.75 9.99 6.02
C LEU A 538 13.90 10.87 6.55
N LYS A 539 13.78 11.36 7.79
CA LYS A 539 14.80 12.14 8.51
C LYS A 539 16.14 11.39 8.64
N ALA A 540 16.11 10.10 8.97
CA ALA A 540 17.29 9.24 8.98
C ALA A 540 17.97 9.08 7.61
N ARG A 541 17.26 9.36 6.51
CA ARG A 541 17.75 9.37 5.12
C ARG A 541 18.10 10.78 4.62
N GLY A 542 18.07 11.80 5.49
CA GLY A 542 18.33 13.21 5.15
C GLY A 542 17.17 13.90 4.42
N LEU A 543 16.00 13.28 4.35
CA LEU A 543 14.86 13.73 3.55
C LEU A 543 13.95 14.73 4.29
N THR A 544 14.47 15.38 5.33
CA THR A 544 13.85 16.49 6.08
C THR A 544 14.68 17.77 6.08
N ASP A 545 15.96 17.69 5.73
CA ASP A 545 16.96 18.74 5.99
C ASP A 545 17.37 19.45 4.68
N PHE A 546 16.37 19.76 3.83
CA PHE A 546 16.54 20.35 2.50
C PHE A 546 16.25 21.86 2.46
N GLU A 547 16.73 22.56 1.42
CA GLU A 547 16.41 23.97 1.22
C GLU A 547 14.99 24.12 0.64
N VAL A 548 14.08 24.69 1.44
CA VAL A 548 12.70 24.96 1.02
C VAL A 548 12.69 26.11 0.01
N THR A 549 12.44 25.78 -1.26
CA THR A 549 12.13 26.77 -2.30
C THR A 549 10.75 27.36 -2.08
N PHE A 550 10.58 28.65 -2.35
CA PHE A 550 9.28 29.32 -2.26
C PHE A 550 8.66 29.45 -3.66
N PRO A 551 7.33 29.27 -3.82
CA PRO A 551 6.62 29.47 -5.09
C PRO A 551 6.94 30.83 -5.73
N GLU A 552 7.43 30.84 -6.98
CA GLU A 552 7.63 32.08 -7.75
C GLU A 552 6.30 32.58 -8.34
N TYR A 553 6.16 33.91 -8.48
CA TYR A 553 4.93 34.53 -8.97
C TYR A 553 4.96 34.70 -10.50
N ARG A 554 3.96 34.13 -11.18
CA ARG A 554 3.86 34.08 -12.64
C ARG A 554 3.15 35.32 -13.20
N GLU A 555 3.46 35.70 -14.44
CA GLU A 555 2.78 36.83 -15.11
C GLU A 555 1.27 36.60 -15.35
N ASP A 556 0.80 35.35 -15.30
CA ASP A 556 -0.62 34.98 -15.43
C ASP A 556 -1.43 35.19 -14.13
N GLY A 557 -0.76 35.46 -13.00
CA GLY A 557 -1.39 35.69 -11.70
C GLY A 557 -1.39 34.49 -10.74
N ASN A 558 -0.92 33.33 -11.20
CA ASN A 558 -0.71 32.14 -10.36
C ASN A 558 0.71 32.13 -9.77
N PHE A 559 1.00 31.09 -9.00
CA PHE A 559 2.36 30.77 -8.56
C PHE A 559 2.84 29.48 -9.23
N ASP A 560 4.15 29.33 -9.41
CA ASP A 560 4.76 28.04 -9.79
C ASP A 560 4.81 27.10 -8.58
N GLU A 561 4.53 25.81 -8.79
CA GLU A 561 4.55 24.79 -7.73
C GLU A 561 5.96 24.62 -7.14
N SER A 562 6.06 24.45 -5.82
CA SER A 562 7.34 24.21 -5.14
C SER A 562 7.31 22.88 -4.40
N VAL A 563 7.83 21.84 -5.05
CA VAL A 563 7.79 20.44 -4.55
C VAL A 563 8.48 20.29 -3.18
N THR A 564 9.50 21.11 -2.87
CA THR A 564 10.12 21.12 -1.54
C THR A 564 9.23 21.78 -0.47
N MET A 565 8.40 22.78 -0.83
CA MET A 565 7.38 23.33 0.06
C MET A 565 6.30 22.28 0.33
N ASN A 566 5.82 21.61 -0.72
CA ASN A 566 4.86 20.52 -0.61
C ASN A 566 5.38 19.42 0.34
N LEU A 567 6.62 18.93 0.11
CA LEU A 567 7.26 17.91 0.93
C LEU A 567 7.39 18.35 2.40
N GLN A 568 7.74 19.61 2.65
CA GLN A 568 7.81 20.18 4.00
C GLN A 568 6.42 20.26 4.67
N LEU A 569 5.37 20.56 3.90
CA LEU A 569 3.99 20.53 4.40
C LEU A 569 3.57 19.09 4.73
N SER A 570 3.78 18.13 3.84
CA SER A 570 3.51 16.70 4.04
C SER A 570 4.18 16.16 5.32
N LEU A 571 5.47 16.49 5.53
CA LEU A 571 6.20 16.16 6.77
C LEU A 571 5.56 16.77 8.03
N SER A 572 5.12 18.04 7.99
CA SER A 572 4.43 18.67 9.12
C SER A 572 3.05 18.07 9.40
N GLN A 573 2.39 17.51 8.39
CA GLN A 573 1.11 16.84 8.57
C GLN A 573 1.29 15.44 9.17
N LEU A 574 2.41 14.75 8.97
CA LEU A 574 2.75 13.54 9.75
C LEU A 574 2.85 13.83 11.26
N GLU A 575 3.57 14.89 11.65
CA GLU A 575 3.67 15.33 13.06
C GLU A 575 2.26 15.66 13.63
N THR A 576 1.46 16.39 12.85
CA THR A 576 0.08 16.76 13.19
C THR A 576 -0.80 15.53 13.39
N LEU A 577 -0.80 14.62 12.42
CA LEU A 577 -1.55 13.37 12.48
C LEU A 577 -1.10 12.52 13.68
N ALA A 578 0.20 12.39 13.91
CA ALA A 578 0.72 11.63 15.03
C ALA A 578 0.22 12.17 16.38
N GLN A 579 0.25 13.49 16.58
CA GLN A 579 -0.27 14.12 17.79
C GLN A 579 -1.78 13.86 17.95
N PHE A 580 -2.58 14.14 16.92
CA PHE A 580 -4.04 14.00 17.00
C PHE A 580 -4.52 12.54 17.06
N SER A 581 -3.80 11.60 16.45
CA SER A 581 -4.07 10.17 16.60
C SER A 581 -3.71 9.64 17.99
N ALA A 582 -2.61 10.08 18.59
CA ALA A 582 -2.31 9.78 20.00
C ALA A 582 -3.38 10.36 20.96
N MET A 583 -3.89 11.57 20.66
CA MET A 583 -5.04 12.16 21.36
C MET A 583 -6.32 11.30 21.25
N MET A 584 -6.71 10.88 20.04
CA MET A 584 -7.88 10.01 19.86
C MET A 584 -7.70 8.64 20.55
N ALA A 585 -6.48 8.09 20.52
CA ALA A 585 -6.15 6.84 21.20
C ALA A 585 -6.34 6.94 22.72
N GLU A 586 -5.85 8.02 23.33
CA GLU A 586 -6.02 8.30 24.75
C GLU A 586 -7.50 8.50 25.11
N MET A 587 -8.26 9.25 24.31
CA MET A 587 -9.70 9.48 24.54
C MET A 587 -10.51 8.20 24.44
N ALA A 588 -10.34 7.41 23.38
CA ALA A 588 -10.99 6.11 23.25
C ALA A 588 -10.61 5.15 24.40
N ASN A 589 -9.37 5.23 24.91
CA ASN A 589 -8.92 4.45 26.05
C ASN A 589 -9.61 4.87 27.37
N LYS A 590 -9.70 6.19 27.64
CA LYS A 590 -10.49 6.75 28.76
C LYS A 590 -11.95 6.30 28.69
N GLN A 591 -12.58 6.43 27.53
CA GLN A 591 -13.99 6.07 27.31
C GLN A 591 -14.24 4.57 27.50
N LEU A 592 -13.33 3.69 27.06
CA LEU A 592 -13.39 2.25 27.37
C LEU A 592 -13.27 1.95 28.88
N ALA A 593 -12.50 2.77 29.60
CA ALA A 593 -12.23 2.62 31.04
C ALA A 593 -13.30 3.27 31.95
N GLY A 594 -14.29 3.96 31.38
CA GLY A 594 -15.27 4.76 32.15
C GLY A 594 -14.66 6.01 32.78
N GLU A 595 -13.50 6.45 32.30
CA GLU A 595 -12.84 7.67 32.76
C GLU A 595 -13.40 8.89 32.00
N PRO A 596 -13.71 10.01 32.67
CA PRO A 596 -14.24 11.19 32.02
C PRO A 596 -13.18 11.88 31.14
N LEU A 597 -13.60 12.32 29.96
CA LEU A 597 -12.79 13.19 29.10
C LEU A 597 -12.65 14.60 29.72
N THR A 598 -11.54 15.27 29.42
CA THR A 598 -11.27 16.65 29.87
C THR A 598 -11.95 17.70 28.98
N GLU A 599 -11.94 18.97 29.42
CA GLU A 599 -12.42 20.10 28.62
C GLU A 599 -11.63 20.21 27.30
N ASP A 600 -10.29 20.04 27.36
CA ASP A 600 -9.41 20.03 26.19
C ASP A 600 -9.67 18.85 25.25
N ASP A 601 -9.97 17.66 25.79
CA ASP A 601 -10.33 16.49 24.99
C ASP A 601 -11.62 16.77 24.19
N TYR A 602 -12.67 17.30 24.84
CA TYR A 602 -13.91 17.67 24.14
C TYR A 602 -13.74 18.82 23.13
N MET A 603 -12.87 19.81 23.41
CA MET A 603 -12.52 20.85 22.45
C MET A 603 -11.85 20.28 21.19
N ALA A 604 -10.97 19.28 21.35
CA ALA A 604 -10.36 18.59 20.22
C ALA A 604 -11.40 17.79 19.39
N LEU A 605 -12.37 17.16 20.05
CA LEU A 605 -13.48 16.47 19.37
C LEU A 605 -14.38 17.44 18.60
N GLN A 606 -14.73 18.60 19.17
CA GLN A 606 -15.49 19.64 18.46
C GLN A 606 -14.70 20.21 17.28
N GLY A 607 -13.38 20.31 17.42
CA GLY A 607 -12.46 20.76 16.37
C GLY A 607 -12.20 19.75 15.24
N ILE A 608 -12.73 18.52 15.30
CA ILE A 608 -12.31 17.45 14.38
C ILE A 608 -12.57 17.77 12.90
N GLY A 609 -13.70 18.39 12.55
CA GLY A 609 -13.96 18.84 11.19
C GLY A 609 -12.96 19.90 10.72
N ALA A 610 -12.52 20.78 11.62
CA ALA A 610 -11.50 21.79 11.32
C ALA A 610 -10.07 21.21 11.26
N LEU A 611 -9.78 20.10 11.96
CA LEU A 611 -8.55 19.32 11.78
C LEU A 611 -8.53 18.64 10.42
N LEU A 612 -9.58 17.86 10.10
CA LEU A 612 -9.68 17.12 8.84
C LEU A 612 -9.68 18.07 7.64
N SER A 613 -10.41 19.19 7.72
CA SER A 613 -10.36 20.26 6.71
C SER A 613 -9.04 21.03 6.71
N GLY A 614 -8.42 21.19 7.89
CA GLY A 614 -7.14 21.84 8.08
C GLY A 614 -6.02 21.10 7.38
N ILE A 615 -5.93 19.78 7.58
CA ILE A 615 -5.08 18.87 6.80
C ILE A 615 -5.53 18.93 5.34
N ARG A 616 -6.77 18.53 5.03
CA ARG A 616 -7.28 18.43 3.65
C ARG A 616 -6.94 19.64 2.79
N VAL A 617 -7.07 20.86 3.29
CA VAL A 617 -6.84 22.10 2.52
C VAL A 617 -5.47 22.75 2.80
N THR A 618 -4.72 22.38 3.84
CA THR A 618 -3.24 22.61 3.88
C THR A 618 -2.56 21.77 2.80
N LEU A 619 -3.22 20.68 2.46
CA LEU A 619 -2.95 19.78 1.38
C LEU A 619 -3.64 20.28 0.09
N GLN A 620 -4.75 19.71 -0.40
CA GLN A 620 -5.51 20.10 -1.63
C GLN A 620 -5.22 21.47 -2.26
N ASP A 621 -4.87 21.44 -3.57
CA ASP A 621 -5.11 22.57 -4.47
C ASP A 621 -6.53 23.09 -4.24
N PRO A 622 -6.69 24.33 -3.73
CA PRO A 622 -7.99 24.88 -3.37
C PRO A 622 -8.86 25.18 -4.60
N THR A 623 -8.34 25.05 -5.81
CA THR A 623 -9.07 25.30 -7.07
C THR A 623 -9.68 24.04 -7.68
N ASN A 624 -9.06 22.87 -7.50
CA ASN A 624 -9.60 21.57 -7.94
C ASN A 624 -9.37 20.45 -6.89
N PRO A 625 -10.07 20.49 -5.75
CA PRO A 625 -9.95 19.47 -4.70
C PRO A 625 -10.47 18.09 -5.15
N GLU A 626 -9.59 17.10 -5.18
CA GLU A 626 -9.87 15.67 -5.42
C GLU A 626 -10.87 15.10 -4.39
N PRO A 627 -11.89 14.30 -4.74
CA PRO A 627 -12.76 13.63 -3.77
C PRO A 627 -12.11 12.35 -3.19
N VAL A 628 -12.68 11.84 -2.10
CA VAL A 628 -12.34 10.54 -1.45
C VAL A 628 -12.50 9.34 -2.40
N ALA A 629 -13.28 9.49 -3.47
CA ALA A 629 -13.56 8.40 -4.39
C ALA A 629 -12.33 8.02 -5.23
N LEU A 630 -11.97 6.74 -5.18
CA LEU A 630 -10.75 6.15 -5.77
C LEU A 630 -11.00 4.69 -6.22
N VAL A 631 -10.17 4.15 -7.12
CA VAL A 631 -10.30 2.79 -7.66
C VAL A 631 -8.94 2.15 -7.95
N THR A 632 -8.81 0.83 -7.75
CA THR A 632 -7.57 0.09 -8.03
C THR A 632 -7.81 -1.33 -8.55
N ASP A 633 -6.81 -1.88 -9.24
CA ASP A 633 -6.78 -3.24 -9.75
C ASP A 633 -5.87 -4.14 -8.90
N ILE A 634 -6.46 -5.12 -8.17
CA ILE A 634 -5.71 -5.95 -7.21
C ILE A 634 -5.30 -7.34 -7.74
N ALA A 635 -5.97 -7.84 -8.78
CA ALA A 635 -5.63 -9.11 -9.43
C ALA A 635 -6.01 -9.12 -10.92
N SER A 636 -5.37 -9.98 -11.71
CA SER A 636 -5.61 -10.13 -13.16
C SER A 636 -5.71 -11.61 -13.55
N ALA A 637 -6.58 -11.93 -14.50
CA ALA A 637 -6.75 -13.25 -15.09
C ALA A 637 -6.59 -13.16 -16.63
N PRO A 638 -5.35 -13.31 -17.15
CA PRO A 638 -5.05 -13.00 -18.55
C PRO A 638 -5.63 -13.96 -19.59
N MET A 639 -6.10 -15.15 -19.20
CA MET A 639 -6.73 -16.11 -20.12
C MET A 639 -8.23 -15.79 -20.34
N GLU A 640 -8.87 -15.25 -19.30
CA GLU A 640 -10.25 -14.77 -19.30
C GLU A 640 -10.37 -13.32 -19.79
N GLY A 641 -9.27 -12.54 -19.70
CA GLY A 641 -9.26 -11.11 -20.01
C GLY A 641 -9.89 -10.25 -18.90
N LEU A 642 -9.84 -10.73 -17.65
CA LEU A 642 -10.50 -10.11 -16.50
C LEU A 642 -9.52 -9.54 -15.48
N THR A 643 -10.02 -8.61 -14.67
CA THR A 643 -9.36 -8.02 -13.50
C THR A 643 -10.32 -7.98 -12.32
N LEU A 644 -9.79 -8.14 -11.11
CA LEU A 644 -10.51 -7.84 -9.88
C LEU A 644 -10.18 -6.40 -9.50
N GLN A 645 -11.20 -5.56 -9.42
CA GLN A 645 -11.08 -4.14 -9.10
C GLN A 645 -11.86 -3.84 -7.81
N GLU A 646 -11.29 -2.96 -6.99
CA GLU A 646 -11.89 -2.48 -5.75
C GLU A 646 -11.91 -0.95 -5.75
N GLY A 647 -12.88 -0.35 -5.08
CA GLY A 647 -13.04 1.10 -5.08
C GLY A 647 -13.82 1.64 -3.90
N VAL A 648 -13.63 2.94 -3.66
CA VAL A 648 -14.32 3.73 -2.64
C VAL A 648 -15.15 4.80 -3.35
N GLY A 649 -16.41 4.98 -2.97
CA GLY A 649 -17.26 6.06 -3.47
C GLY A 649 -17.09 7.36 -2.66
N GLY A 650 -18.18 8.11 -2.50
CA GLY A 650 -18.22 9.23 -1.54
C GLY A 650 -18.31 8.75 -0.09
N VAL A 651 -18.09 9.64 0.87
CA VAL A 651 -18.25 9.34 2.30
C VAL A 651 -19.73 9.26 2.67
N ASP A 652 -20.10 8.24 3.42
CA ASP A 652 -21.45 8.05 3.96
C ASP A 652 -21.52 8.45 5.43
N TYR A 653 -22.70 8.83 5.91
CA TYR A 653 -22.90 9.14 7.32
C TYR A 653 -23.00 7.86 8.15
N ILE A 654 -22.31 7.81 9.28
CA ILE A 654 -22.66 6.90 10.38
C ILE A 654 -23.33 7.71 11.49
N TYR A 655 -24.44 7.17 12.01
CA TYR A 655 -25.14 7.68 13.20
C TYR A 655 -25.05 6.61 14.29
N VAL A 656 -24.56 6.99 15.48
CA VAL A 656 -24.29 6.07 16.60
C VAL A 656 -25.00 6.58 17.86
N VAL A 657 -25.64 5.70 18.63
CA VAL A 657 -26.13 6.07 19.97
C VAL A 657 -24.96 6.07 20.94
N VAL A 658 -24.67 7.24 21.50
CA VAL A 658 -23.59 7.46 22.45
C VAL A 658 -24.10 8.14 23.72
N SER A 659 -23.26 8.11 24.74
CA SER A 659 -23.53 8.65 26.06
C SER A 659 -23.60 10.18 26.07
N HIS A 660 -24.39 10.73 26.98
CA HIS A 660 -24.54 12.18 27.23
C HIS A 660 -24.80 12.39 28.73
N PRO A 661 -24.37 13.49 29.38
CA PRO A 661 -24.61 13.66 30.82
C PRO A 661 -26.09 13.65 31.24
N ASP A 662 -26.99 14.05 30.33
CA ASP A 662 -28.45 13.98 30.52
C ASP A 662 -29.10 12.66 30.03
N GLY A 663 -28.33 11.69 29.53
CA GLY A 663 -28.83 10.38 29.08
C GLY A 663 -28.09 9.78 27.89
N LEU A 664 -28.80 9.58 26.78
CA LEU A 664 -28.27 9.07 25.51
C LEU A 664 -28.56 10.08 24.38
N GLN A 665 -27.68 10.14 23.40
CA GLN A 665 -27.81 10.97 22.21
C GLN A 665 -27.42 10.17 20.95
N VAL A 666 -27.84 10.63 19.78
CA VAL A 666 -27.20 10.24 18.52
C VAL A 666 -26.04 11.19 18.22
N ALA A 667 -24.87 10.64 17.91
CA ALA A 667 -23.71 11.36 17.36
C ALA A 667 -23.47 10.95 15.89
N ARG A 668 -22.87 11.83 15.09
CA ARG A 668 -22.63 11.63 13.64
C ARG A 668 -21.15 11.58 13.28
N GLY A 669 -20.77 10.67 12.39
CA GLY A 669 -19.45 10.59 11.77
C GLY A 669 -19.51 10.28 10.28
N GLY A 670 -18.35 10.13 9.64
CA GLY A 670 -18.21 9.68 8.25
C GLY A 670 -17.57 8.30 8.14
N VAL A 671 -18.02 7.48 7.20
CA VAL A 671 -17.46 6.14 6.88
C VAL A 671 -17.27 5.95 5.37
N PHE A 672 -16.35 5.06 4.99
CA PHE A 672 -16.10 4.71 3.59
C PHE A 672 -17.30 4.02 2.93
N SER A 673 -17.49 4.23 1.62
CA SER A 673 -18.40 3.43 0.80
C SER A 673 -17.63 2.44 -0.09
N TYR A 674 -17.58 1.17 0.31
CA TYR A 674 -16.75 0.15 -0.34
C TYR A 674 -17.44 -0.62 -1.48
N TYR A 675 -16.67 -0.96 -2.52
CA TYR A 675 -17.08 -1.67 -3.73
C TYR A 675 -16.00 -2.70 -4.16
N GLU A 676 -16.43 -3.91 -4.56
CA GLU A 676 -15.60 -4.98 -5.16
C GLU A 676 -16.29 -5.44 -6.46
N PHE A 677 -15.58 -5.57 -7.59
CA PHE A 677 -16.17 -5.96 -8.88
C PHE A 677 -15.15 -6.52 -9.88
N GLU A 678 -15.64 -7.33 -10.83
CA GLU A 678 -14.87 -7.80 -11.99
C GLU A 678 -14.90 -6.76 -13.13
N GLY A 679 -13.76 -6.52 -13.77
CA GLY A 679 -13.62 -5.58 -14.91
C GLY A 679 -12.76 -6.14 -16.05
N ASP A 680 -12.83 -5.50 -17.22
CA ASP A 680 -12.04 -5.87 -18.41
C ASP A 680 -10.54 -5.54 -18.19
N MET A 681 -9.65 -6.50 -18.43
CA MET A 681 -8.20 -6.32 -18.27
C MET A 681 -7.61 -5.26 -19.22
N ASN A 682 -8.25 -5.02 -20.36
CA ASN A 682 -7.90 -3.95 -21.30
C ASN A 682 -8.47 -2.59 -20.86
N ARG A 683 -9.33 -2.55 -19.84
CA ARG A 683 -9.91 -1.33 -19.26
C ARG A 683 -9.97 -1.41 -17.73
N ARG A 684 -8.78 -1.52 -17.12
CA ARG A 684 -8.55 -1.09 -15.72
C ARG A 684 -9.06 0.34 -15.58
N LEU A 685 -9.92 0.65 -14.62
CA LEU A 685 -10.44 2.00 -14.44
C LEU A 685 -9.37 2.94 -13.89
N THR A 686 -9.43 4.22 -14.24
CA THR A 686 -8.72 5.29 -13.50
C THR A 686 -9.65 5.95 -12.50
N ASP A 687 -9.07 6.65 -11.51
CA ASP A 687 -9.83 7.44 -10.55
C ASP A 687 -10.73 8.47 -11.23
N GLN A 688 -10.31 9.04 -12.37
CA GLN A 688 -11.19 9.90 -13.16
C GLN A 688 -12.42 9.14 -13.69
N GLU A 689 -12.24 7.99 -14.35
CA GLU A 689 -13.37 7.19 -14.86
C GLU A 689 -14.31 6.77 -13.72
N TRP A 690 -13.76 6.42 -12.56
CA TRP A 690 -14.53 6.05 -11.38
C TRP A 690 -15.26 7.24 -10.76
N ARG A 691 -14.62 8.40 -10.59
CA ARG A 691 -15.25 9.64 -10.08
C ARG A 691 -16.32 10.15 -11.04
N GLU A 692 -16.19 9.92 -12.34
CA GLU A 692 -17.26 10.14 -13.32
C GLU A 692 -18.43 9.16 -13.10
N MET A 693 -18.18 7.86 -12.83
CA MET A 693 -19.21 6.89 -12.46
C MET A 693 -19.91 7.21 -11.13
N VAL A 694 -19.19 7.73 -10.12
CA VAL A 694 -19.77 8.25 -8.85
C VAL A 694 -20.74 9.39 -9.17
N LYS A 695 -20.29 10.41 -9.91
CA LYS A 695 -21.08 11.59 -10.29
C LYS A 695 -22.28 11.24 -11.19
N ALA A 696 -22.18 10.17 -11.98
CA ALA A 696 -23.27 9.65 -12.80
C ALA A 696 -24.26 8.75 -12.03
N GLY A 697 -23.94 8.34 -10.79
CA GLY A 697 -24.71 7.34 -10.05
C GLY A 697 -24.68 5.94 -10.69
N SER A 698 -23.66 5.64 -11.50
CA SER A 698 -23.54 4.40 -12.29
C SER A 698 -22.52 3.42 -11.71
N LEU A 699 -22.36 3.42 -10.39
CA LEU A 699 -21.46 2.52 -9.67
C LEU A 699 -21.98 1.06 -9.70
N PRO A 700 -21.08 0.07 -9.60
CA PRO A 700 -21.48 -1.32 -9.36
C PRO A 700 -22.25 -1.46 -8.03
N PRO A 701 -23.01 -2.54 -7.81
CA PRO A 701 -23.63 -2.80 -6.52
C PRO A 701 -22.55 -2.95 -5.44
N ARG A 702 -22.79 -2.41 -4.24
CA ARG A 702 -21.93 -2.70 -3.08
C ARG A 702 -22.04 -4.19 -2.70
N PRO A 703 -21.01 -4.79 -2.06
CA PRO A 703 -21.04 -6.18 -1.63
C PRO A 703 -22.28 -6.50 -0.76
N PRO A 704 -23.01 -7.61 -1.00
CA PRO A 704 -24.34 -7.81 -0.41
C PRO A 704 -24.43 -7.75 1.13
N TRP A 705 -23.34 -8.06 1.83
CA TRP A 705 -23.27 -8.05 3.30
C TRP A 705 -23.34 -6.64 3.92
N VAL A 706 -23.24 -5.54 3.15
CA VAL A 706 -23.45 -4.19 3.68
C VAL A 706 -24.91 -3.94 4.13
N GLY A 707 -25.86 -4.72 3.61
CA GLY A 707 -27.29 -4.56 3.89
C GLY A 707 -27.70 -4.76 5.36
N GLU A 708 -26.83 -5.38 6.17
CA GLU A 708 -27.05 -5.60 7.61
C GLU A 708 -26.92 -4.31 8.45
N PHE A 709 -26.29 -3.25 7.89
CA PHE A 709 -26.03 -2.00 8.62
C PHE A 709 -26.21 -0.70 7.80
N ILE A 710 -26.35 -0.79 6.48
CA ILE A 710 -26.63 0.37 5.60
C ILE A 710 -28.14 0.49 5.34
N SER A 711 -28.74 1.59 5.78
CA SER A 711 -30.11 1.97 5.44
C SER A 711 -30.16 2.53 4.01
N LEU A 712 -30.28 1.64 3.03
CA LEU A 712 -30.53 2.02 1.63
C LEU A 712 -31.87 2.79 1.47
N PRO A 713 -31.95 3.77 0.53
CA PRO A 713 -33.13 4.61 0.31
C PRO A 713 -34.26 3.96 -0.52
#